data_AF-A0A5J5TU28-F1
#
_entry.id   AF-A0A5J5TU28-F1
#
_cell.length_a   1.000
_cell.length_b   1.000
_cell.length_c   1.000
_cell.angle_alpha   90.00
_cell.angle_beta   90.00
_cell.angle_gamma   90.00
#
_symmetry.space_group_name_H-M   'P 1'
#
loop_
_entity.id
_entity.type
_entity.pdbx_description
1 polymer ?
#
loop_
_entity_poly.entity_id
_entity_poly.type
_entity_poly.pdbx_seq_one_letter_code
_entity_poly.pdbx_strand_id
1 'polypeptide(L)'
;MKSSASASSDLALLLLSLSFMMLGVAVSQSNNTRGARPWMFTIVNNCSYTVWPGVLTTDETSQSFPTTGFSLRPSESTSISIPRSWRGRIWGRTLCTQDSSGNFSCLTGDCGTSRPECSGNSSIQATLAEFGFNGDLGDFYDVSLVGGYNLPLMIFPHGGTGGDCNSTGCVADLNGDCPSELKVVNGSETVACKSACSALGEPQYCCTGDYDSPATCQPTSYSQFFKTACPTAYTYTYDDASSMFTCVDVDYDITFCPTLSTSPDQLYEKCRDAVFKCGNISIGYPFSGGDRDPECGHPGLELHCDVFTNTTKIEIVGVKYEVLDIHHENRILRIAREDFIKNGSCHPQIPIQDSILNSEPFVLGSGNTNLTLSYDCQSSSSLGIFPCNSSNYNNVSITTDNIRPDGCSANVRVPILQSSWERLRNDSLDLEEALETGFEVQWKEDTEACRKCNASGGACGFDKSNNQTFCYCPSGFESSPDSNECHRSLLPPSPTNTGNNNTRGGSKSKLKLTPIIIGSVFGVVSISTICFIVLRFKGKLISNYLRQRKMNDDARIEEFITKFGHFAPKRYSYEEIKKMTNKFNDKLGQGGFGSVYKGKLSNGHLVAVKFLSETKGNGEDFMNEVASISRTSHVNIVTLLGFCFERSKRALIYEFMPKGSLDKFIYSQGSDNQSRQLEWITLYDIALGIARGLEYLH
;
A
#
# COMPACT_ATOMS: atom_id res chain seq x y z
N MET A 1 61.24 -63.98 10.70
CA MET A 1 59.88 -64.11 10.14
C MET A 1 58.99 -63.03 10.74
N LYS A 2 58.78 -61.93 10.01
CA LYS A 2 57.75 -60.92 10.29
C LYS A 2 56.57 -61.25 9.38
N SER A 3 55.38 -61.50 9.91
CA SER A 3 54.13 -61.41 9.15
C SER A 3 52.91 -61.39 10.07
N SER A 4 52.01 -60.45 9.75
CA SER A 4 50.54 -60.52 9.85
C SER A 4 49.88 -60.74 11.21
N ALA A 5 49.47 -59.65 11.86
CA ALA A 5 48.15 -59.50 12.47
C ALA A 5 47.90 -58.04 12.91
N SER A 6 47.73 -57.12 11.95
CA SER A 6 47.24 -55.75 12.22
C SER A 6 46.21 -55.32 11.16
N ALA A 7 45.19 -56.15 10.95
CA ALA A 7 44.17 -55.86 9.93
C ALA A 7 42.72 -56.10 10.39
N SER A 8 42.46 -56.43 11.66
CA SER A 8 41.07 -56.64 12.15
C SER A 8 40.52 -55.53 13.05
N SER A 9 41.37 -54.69 13.68
CA SER A 9 40.92 -53.57 14.52
C SER A 9 40.53 -52.33 13.72
N ASP A 10 41.15 -52.11 12.57
CA ASP A 10 40.90 -50.91 11.75
C ASP A 10 39.62 -51.03 10.91
N LEU A 11 39.20 -52.24 10.53
CA LEU A 11 37.94 -52.46 9.80
C LEU A 11 36.71 -52.24 10.71
N ALA A 12 36.83 -52.54 12.01
CA ALA A 12 35.76 -52.29 12.99
C ALA A 12 35.61 -50.79 13.30
N LEU A 13 36.70 -50.02 13.36
CA LEU A 13 36.65 -48.56 13.50
C LEU A 13 36.12 -47.86 12.23
N LEU A 14 36.39 -48.39 11.04
CA LEU A 14 35.87 -47.87 9.76
C LEU A 14 34.37 -48.15 9.58
N LEU A 15 33.87 -49.30 10.05
CA LEU A 15 32.42 -49.59 10.02
C LEU A 15 31.64 -48.80 11.09
N LEU A 16 32.25 -48.53 12.25
CA LEU A 16 31.69 -47.65 13.29
C LEU A 16 31.70 -46.16 12.87
N SER A 17 32.70 -45.71 12.10
CA SER A 17 32.72 -44.35 11.56
C SER A 17 31.79 -44.15 10.36
N LEU A 18 31.60 -45.17 9.51
CA LEU A 18 30.61 -45.15 8.42
C LEU A 18 29.16 -45.20 8.95
N SER A 19 28.89 -45.93 10.03
CA SER A 19 27.57 -45.90 10.70
C SER A 19 27.29 -44.59 11.44
N PHE A 20 28.30 -43.94 12.02
CA PHE A 20 28.17 -42.59 12.57
C PHE A 20 28.05 -41.50 11.49
N MET A 21 28.64 -41.68 10.30
CA MET A 21 28.40 -40.79 9.16
C MET A 21 26.99 -40.98 8.57
N MET A 22 26.45 -42.21 8.54
CA MET A 22 25.08 -42.45 8.08
C MET A 22 24.01 -42.04 9.11
N LEU A 23 24.33 -41.97 10.41
CA LEU A 23 23.46 -41.32 11.41
C LEU A 23 23.67 -39.80 11.53
N GLY A 24 24.87 -39.29 11.19
CA GLY A 24 25.19 -37.86 11.19
C GLY A 24 24.63 -37.08 10.00
N VAL A 25 24.27 -37.76 8.91
CA VAL A 25 23.52 -37.17 7.79
C VAL A 25 22.00 -37.11 8.08
N ALA A 26 21.51 -37.76 9.15
CA ALA A 26 20.10 -37.73 9.53
C ALA A 26 19.77 -36.78 10.70
N VAL A 27 20.75 -36.12 11.34
CA VAL A 27 20.50 -35.20 12.47
C VAL A 27 21.24 -33.88 12.29
N SER A 28 20.93 -33.18 11.20
CA SER A 28 21.04 -31.71 11.11
C SER A 28 20.00 -31.11 10.14
N GLN A 29 18.85 -31.78 10.00
CA GLN A 29 17.63 -31.19 9.45
C GLN A 29 16.46 -31.52 10.38
N SER A 30 16.40 -30.83 11.52
CA SER A 30 15.16 -30.72 12.30
C SER A 30 15.27 -29.53 13.26
N ASN A 31 15.69 -28.37 12.76
CA ASN A 31 15.03 -27.16 13.22
C ASN A 31 13.81 -27.01 12.33
N ASN A 32 12.65 -27.18 12.94
CA ASN A 32 11.33 -27.02 12.36
C ASN A 32 11.14 -25.56 11.92
N THR A 33 11.79 -25.17 10.83
CA THR A 33 11.14 -24.29 9.86
C THR A 33 10.33 -25.25 9.00
N ARG A 34 9.00 -25.20 9.13
CA ARG A 34 8.19 -25.53 7.95
C ARG A 34 8.73 -24.58 6.88
N GLY A 35 9.46 -25.10 5.89
CA GLY A 35 9.86 -24.27 4.75
C GLY A 35 8.60 -23.62 4.22
N ALA A 36 8.54 -22.29 4.26
CA ALA A 36 7.39 -21.57 3.74
C ALA A 36 7.21 -21.99 2.28
N ARG A 37 6.00 -22.44 1.91
CA ARG A 37 5.69 -22.83 0.52
C ARG A 37 6.02 -21.65 -0.41
N PRO A 38 6.66 -21.86 -1.58
CA PRO A 38 6.81 -20.78 -2.55
C PRO A 38 5.44 -20.26 -2.98
N TRP A 39 5.41 -19.01 -3.45
CA TRP A 39 4.20 -18.44 -4.03
C TRP A 39 3.89 -19.13 -5.36
N MET A 40 2.61 -19.31 -5.68
CA MET A 40 2.21 -19.78 -7.00
C MET A 40 1.60 -18.63 -7.80
N PHE A 41 2.17 -18.36 -8.97
CA PHE A 41 1.66 -17.39 -9.92
C PHE A 41 0.97 -18.12 -11.07
N THR A 42 -0.33 -17.92 -11.28
CA THR A 42 -1.05 -18.43 -12.45
C THR A 42 -1.21 -17.29 -13.45
N ILE A 43 -0.56 -17.40 -14.60
CA ILE A 43 -0.67 -16.41 -15.67
C ILE A 43 -1.68 -16.94 -16.68
N VAL A 44 -2.77 -16.20 -16.89
CA VAL A 44 -3.94 -16.61 -17.68
C VAL A 44 -4.10 -15.67 -18.88
N ASN A 45 -4.27 -16.24 -20.07
CA ASN A 45 -4.68 -15.48 -21.24
C ASN A 45 -6.17 -15.67 -21.52
N ASN A 46 -6.98 -14.68 -21.17
CA ASN A 46 -8.40 -14.66 -21.46
C ASN A 46 -8.74 -13.77 -22.67
N CYS A 47 -7.72 -13.25 -23.36
CA CYS A 47 -7.90 -12.54 -24.62
C CYS A 47 -8.34 -13.51 -25.71
N SER A 48 -9.08 -13.01 -26.71
CA SER A 48 -9.47 -13.77 -27.90
C SER A 48 -8.29 -14.06 -28.86
N TYR A 49 -7.10 -13.55 -28.54
CA TYR A 49 -5.87 -13.66 -29.32
C TYR A 49 -4.69 -14.17 -28.46
N THR A 50 -3.63 -14.63 -29.12
CA THR A 50 -2.40 -15.06 -28.43
C THR A 50 -1.68 -13.87 -27.81
N VAL A 51 -1.34 -14.00 -26.53
CA VAL A 51 -0.48 -13.07 -25.79
C VAL A 51 0.88 -13.74 -25.60
N TRP A 52 1.96 -12.97 -25.66
CA TRP A 52 3.31 -13.44 -25.37
C TRP A 52 3.82 -12.81 -24.08
N PRO A 53 3.60 -13.42 -22.90
CA PRO A 53 4.07 -12.84 -21.65
C PRO A 53 5.59 -12.65 -21.65
N GLY A 54 6.04 -11.53 -21.08
CA GLY A 54 7.43 -11.26 -20.72
C GLY A 54 7.56 -11.20 -19.20
N VAL A 55 8.69 -11.68 -18.68
CA VAL A 55 8.98 -11.64 -17.25
C VAL A 55 10.37 -11.09 -16.99
N LEU A 56 10.44 -10.13 -16.08
CA LEU A 56 11.66 -9.54 -15.56
C LEU A 56 11.80 -9.87 -14.07
N THR A 57 12.96 -10.38 -13.66
CA THR A 57 13.37 -10.48 -12.26
C THR A 57 14.47 -9.46 -12.00
N THR A 58 14.33 -8.65 -10.96
CA THR A 58 15.32 -7.59 -10.63
C THR A 58 16.37 -8.01 -9.60
N ASP A 59 16.14 -9.09 -8.85
CA ASP A 59 17.07 -9.58 -7.82
C ASP A 59 17.91 -10.76 -8.33
N GLU A 60 19.22 -10.54 -8.55
CA GLU A 60 20.18 -11.54 -9.06
C GLU A 60 20.38 -12.76 -8.13
N THR A 61 19.95 -12.69 -6.87
CA THR A 61 20.09 -13.76 -5.87
C THR A 61 18.92 -14.74 -5.86
N SER A 62 17.80 -14.40 -6.52
CA SER A 62 16.63 -15.26 -6.62
C SER A 62 16.80 -16.29 -7.75
N GLN A 63 16.44 -17.55 -7.47
CA GLN A 63 16.55 -18.65 -8.44
C GLN A 63 15.88 -18.25 -9.76
N SER A 64 16.62 -18.28 -10.87
CA SER A 64 16.16 -17.70 -12.14
C SER A 64 14.79 -18.25 -12.54
N PHE A 65 13.90 -17.35 -12.96
CA PHE A 65 12.69 -17.72 -13.68
C PHE A 65 13.02 -18.75 -14.77
N PRO A 66 12.29 -19.87 -14.88
CA PRO A 66 12.61 -20.91 -15.88
C PRO A 66 12.47 -20.40 -17.32
N THR A 67 11.69 -19.33 -17.53
CA THR A 67 11.60 -18.59 -18.78
C THR A 67 11.37 -17.11 -18.50
N THR A 68 11.92 -16.24 -19.35
CA THR A 68 11.70 -14.78 -19.32
C THR A 68 10.72 -14.33 -20.41
N GLY A 69 10.18 -15.26 -21.19
CA GLY A 69 9.11 -14.99 -22.13
C GLY A 69 8.63 -16.24 -22.85
N PHE A 70 7.32 -16.33 -23.07
CA PHE A 70 6.65 -17.49 -23.62
C PHE A 70 5.35 -17.08 -24.33
N SER A 71 4.64 -18.02 -24.96
CA SER A 71 3.35 -17.78 -25.62
C SER A 71 2.20 -18.39 -24.81
N LEU A 72 1.08 -17.69 -24.72
CA LEU A 72 -0.20 -18.20 -24.23
C LEU A 72 -1.27 -18.01 -25.30
N ARG A 73 -1.90 -19.09 -25.74
CA ARG A 73 -3.07 -19.07 -26.64
C ARG A 73 -4.33 -18.59 -25.89
N PRO A 74 -5.41 -18.22 -26.60
CA PRO A 74 -6.68 -17.93 -25.97
C PRO A 74 -7.11 -19.05 -25.02
N SER A 75 -7.54 -18.67 -23.81
CA SER A 75 -7.93 -19.56 -22.70
C SER A 75 -6.82 -20.46 -22.16
N GLU A 76 -5.55 -20.24 -22.53
CA GLU A 76 -4.41 -20.96 -21.98
C GLU A 76 -3.93 -20.30 -20.70
N SER A 77 -3.47 -21.11 -19.75
CA SER A 77 -2.83 -20.64 -18.53
C SER A 77 -1.56 -21.43 -18.22
N THR A 78 -0.67 -20.82 -17.45
CA THR A 78 0.53 -21.48 -16.93
C THR A 78 0.74 -21.08 -15.49
N SER A 79 1.22 -22.02 -14.66
CA SER A 79 1.53 -21.77 -13.25
C SER A 79 3.03 -21.83 -13.01
N ILE A 80 3.55 -20.85 -12.28
CA ILE A 80 4.98 -20.69 -12.01
C ILE A 80 5.18 -20.56 -10.50
N SER A 81 6.19 -21.25 -9.97
CA SER A 81 6.56 -21.17 -8.56
C SER A 81 7.56 -20.03 -8.34
N ILE A 82 7.20 -19.08 -7.48
CA ILE A 82 7.99 -17.88 -7.19
C ILE A 82 8.59 -17.99 -5.78
N PRO A 83 9.92 -17.74 -5.63
CA PRO A 83 10.54 -17.70 -4.31
C PRO A 83 9.86 -16.66 -3.41
N ARG A 84 9.87 -16.91 -2.08
CA ARG A 84 9.31 -15.98 -1.09
C ARG A 84 9.98 -14.60 -1.08
N SER A 85 11.20 -14.52 -1.59
CA SER A 85 11.92 -13.29 -1.88
C SER A 85 12.04 -13.16 -3.39
N TRP A 86 11.20 -12.32 -3.99
CA TRP A 86 11.22 -12.06 -5.42
C TRP A 86 10.71 -10.65 -5.69
N ARG A 87 11.41 -9.95 -6.58
CA ARG A 87 10.98 -8.67 -7.14
C ARG A 87 11.08 -8.74 -8.64
N GLY A 88 10.04 -8.26 -9.31
CA GLY A 88 9.98 -8.33 -10.76
C GLY A 88 8.69 -7.80 -11.36
N ARG A 89 8.59 -7.98 -12.67
CA ARG A 89 7.51 -7.46 -13.49
C ARG A 89 7.05 -8.50 -14.51
N ILE A 90 5.75 -8.52 -14.79
CA ILE A 90 5.13 -9.35 -15.80
C ILE A 90 4.29 -8.47 -16.72
N TRP A 91 4.36 -8.68 -18.03
CA TRP A 91 3.56 -7.94 -19.01
C TRP A 91 3.19 -8.80 -20.21
N GLY A 92 2.17 -8.40 -20.96
CA GLY A 92 1.74 -9.08 -22.18
C GLY A 92 2.28 -8.39 -23.43
N ARG A 93 2.80 -9.17 -24.39
CA ARG A 93 3.16 -8.68 -25.73
C ARG A 93 2.14 -9.14 -26.75
N THR A 94 1.77 -8.25 -27.67
CA THR A 94 0.74 -8.54 -28.69
C THR A 94 1.25 -8.25 -30.09
N LEU A 95 0.55 -8.81 -31.08
CA LEU A 95 0.87 -8.66 -32.52
C LEU A 95 2.32 -9.05 -32.83
N CYS A 96 2.77 -10.14 -32.20
CA CYS A 96 4.11 -10.65 -32.38
C CYS A 96 4.24 -11.48 -33.66
N THR A 97 5.34 -11.28 -34.37
CA THR A 97 5.67 -11.99 -35.61
C THR A 97 7.12 -12.46 -35.58
N GLN A 98 7.39 -13.52 -36.34
CA GLN A 98 8.75 -13.98 -36.62
C GLN A 98 9.02 -13.79 -38.11
N ASP A 99 10.08 -13.04 -38.42
CA ASP A 99 10.48 -12.81 -39.81
C ASP A 99 11.14 -14.06 -40.43
N SER A 100 11.41 -14.01 -41.74
CA SER A 100 12.07 -15.11 -42.47
C SER A 100 13.50 -15.42 -41.99
N SER A 101 14.11 -14.51 -41.23
CA SER A 101 15.43 -14.65 -40.63
C SER A 101 15.38 -15.22 -39.21
N GLY A 102 14.17 -15.46 -38.68
CA GLY A 102 13.95 -15.98 -37.34
C GLY A 102 13.89 -14.92 -36.25
N ASN A 103 13.95 -13.63 -36.59
CA ASN A 103 13.84 -12.56 -35.59
C ASN A 103 12.39 -12.42 -35.14
N PHE A 104 12.19 -12.52 -33.84
CA PHE A 104 10.91 -12.34 -33.20
C PHE A 104 10.74 -10.88 -32.75
N SER A 105 9.62 -10.25 -33.10
CA SER A 105 9.30 -8.88 -32.68
C SER A 105 7.81 -8.73 -32.44
N CYS A 106 7.44 -7.88 -31.48
CA CYS A 106 6.06 -7.53 -31.16
C CYS A 106 5.80 -6.05 -31.43
N LEU A 107 4.57 -5.72 -31.83
CA LEU A 107 4.20 -4.31 -32.02
C LEU A 107 4.00 -3.60 -30.68
N THR A 108 3.51 -4.32 -29.66
CA THR A 108 3.31 -3.78 -28.31
C THR A 108 4.03 -4.64 -27.28
N GLY A 109 4.55 -4.01 -26.23
CA GLY A 109 5.24 -4.69 -25.13
C GLY A 109 6.59 -5.32 -25.50
N ASP A 110 7.13 -5.09 -26.70
CA ASP A 110 8.39 -5.72 -27.12
C ASP A 110 9.53 -5.43 -26.13
N CYS A 111 10.41 -6.41 -25.95
CA CYS A 111 11.54 -6.35 -25.03
C CYS A 111 12.90 -6.30 -25.74
N GLY A 112 12.92 -6.14 -27.06
CA GLY A 112 14.10 -5.79 -27.86
C GLY A 112 15.13 -6.91 -28.02
N THR A 113 14.83 -8.15 -27.63
CA THR A 113 15.78 -9.28 -27.70
C THR A 113 15.81 -10.01 -29.03
N SER A 114 14.90 -9.66 -29.95
CA SER A 114 14.67 -10.40 -31.20
C SER A 114 14.27 -11.88 -30.98
N ARG A 115 13.83 -12.23 -29.77
CA ARG A 115 13.47 -13.60 -29.33
C ARG A 115 12.23 -13.57 -28.43
N PRO A 116 11.50 -14.70 -28.30
CA PRO A 116 10.45 -14.83 -27.30
C PRO A 116 10.95 -14.55 -25.87
N GLU A 117 12.16 -14.97 -25.52
CA GLU A 117 12.76 -14.71 -24.21
C GLU A 117 13.23 -13.27 -24.08
N CYS A 118 12.87 -12.60 -22.98
CA CYS A 118 13.27 -11.21 -22.71
C CYS A 118 14.62 -11.05 -22.01
N SER A 119 15.22 -12.13 -21.48
CA SER A 119 16.61 -12.17 -21.01
C SER A 119 17.01 -11.03 -20.06
N GLY A 120 16.12 -10.58 -19.19
CA GLY A 120 16.37 -9.48 -18.25
C GLY A 120 16.07 -8.08 -18.78
N ASN A 121 15.51 -7.95 -19.97
CA ASN A 121 14.98 -6.68 -20.49
C ASN A 121 13.50 -6.53 -20.15
N SER A 122 13.09 -5.32 -19.74
CA SER A 122 11.68 -4.92 -19.59
C SER A 122 11.16 -4.30 -20.87
N SER A 123 9.84 -4.30 -21.06
CA SER A 123 9.23 -3.30 -21.93
C SER A 123 9.08 -1.97 -21.20
N ILE A 124 9.12 -0.88 -21.96
CA ILE A 124 8.85 0.50 -21.49
C ILE A 124 7.47 1.01 -21.94
N GLN A 125 6.72 0.22 -22.72
CA GLN A 125 5.43 0.60 -23.33
C GLN A 125 4.41 -0.55 -23.25
N ALA A 126 3.98 -0.88 -22.03
CA ALA A 126 2.97 -1.91 -21.78
C ALA A 126 2.30 -1.70 -20.43
N THR A 127 1.12 -2.29 -20.25
CA THR A 127 0.51 -2.53 -18.95
C THR A 127 1.38 -3.51 -18.15
N LEU A 128 1.83 -3.11 -16.96
CA LEU A 128 2.76 -3.92 -16.13
C LEU A 128 2.09 -4.44 -14.87
N ALA A 129 2.31 -5.70 -14.54
CA ALA A 129 2.08 -6.25 -13.20
C ALA A 129 3.41 -6.22 -12.43
N GLU A 130 3.48 -5.47 -11.32
CA GLU A 130 4.68 -5.31 -10.52
C GLU A 130 4.53 -6.02 -9.17
N PHE A 131 5.61 -6.63 -8.69
CA PHE A 131 5.63 -7.35 -7.42
C PHE A 131 6.96 -7.13 -6.70
N GLY A 132 6.91 -7.06 -5.37
CA GLY A 132 8.08 -7.10 -4.52
C GLY A 132 7.77 -7.81 -3.19
N PHE A 133 8.33 -9.00 -2.99
CA PHE A 133 8.14 -9.80 -1.77
C PHE A 133 9.41 -9.88 -0.94
N ASN A 134 9.23 -9.87 0.39
CA ASN A 134 10.23 -10.06 1.42
C ASN A 134 11.42 -9.09 1.31
N GLY A 135 11.13 -7.83 0.97
CA GLY A 135 12.04 -6.70 1.09
C GLY A 135 11.65 -5.79 2.26
N ASP A 136 12.59 -5.00 2.78
CA ASP A 136 12.40 -4.10 3.94
C ASP A 136 11.30 -3.00 3.78
N LEU A 137 10.58 -2.95 2.66
CA LEU A 137 9.45 -2.04 2.40
C LEU A 137 8.08 -2.70 2.67
N GLY A 138 8.05 -3.99 3.01
CA GLY A 138 6.84 -4.80 3.01
C GLY A 138 6.59 -5.47 1.65
N ASP A 139 5.78 -6.52 1.66
CA ASP A 139 5.32 -7.23 0.46
C ASP A 139 4.39 -6.32 -0.33
N PHE A 140 4.59 -6.13 -1.64
CA PHE A 140 3.68 -5.36 -2.46
C PHE A 140 3.40 -5.99 -3.83
N TYR A 141 2.25 -5.61 -4.38
CA TYR A 141 1.89 -5.83 -5.78
C TYR A 141 0.99 -4.69 -6.27
N ASP A 142 1.12 -4.38 -7.56
CA ASP A 142 0.34 -3.36 -8.24
C ASP A 142 0.26 -3.64 -9.75
N VAL A 143 -0.67 -2.97 -10.41
CA VAL A 143 -0.68 -2.84 -11.87
C VAL A 143 -0.37 -1.40 -12.24
N SER A 144 0.60 -1.21 -13.13
CA SER A 144 1.17 0.08 -13.47
C SER A 144 0.98 0.41 -14.95
N LEU A 145 0.40 1.60 -15.19
CA LEU A 145 0.19 2.26 -16.47
C LEU A 145 1.18 3.42 -16.69
N VAL A 146 2.20 3.57 -15.83
CA VAL A 146 3.26 4.59 -15.97
C VAL A 146 3.99 4.45 -17.32
N GLY A 147 4.17 3.20 -17.78
CA GLY A 147 4.70 2.88 -19.11
C GLY A 147 3.69 3.03 -20.26
N GLY A 148 2.41 3.27 -19.95
CA GLY A 148 1.30 3.23 -20.90
C GLY A 148 0.48 1.95 -20.78
N TYR A 149 -0.40 1.73 -21.75
CA TYR A 149 -1.37 0.65 -21.80
C TYR A 149 -1.30 -0.05 -23.15
N ASN A 150 -1.44 -1.38 -23.18
CA ASN A 150 -1.59 -2.11 -24.44
C ASN A 150 -2.70 -3.16 -24.41
N LEU A 151 -2.91 -3.82 -23.27
CA LEU A 151 -4.04 -4.71 -23.05
C LEU A 151 -4.54 -4.65 -21.60
N PRO A 152 -5.81 -5.06 -21.35
CA PRO A 152 -6.33 -5.15 -20.00
C PRO A 152 -5.58 -6.22 -19.19
N LEU A 153 -5.33 -5.93 -17.91
CA LEU A 153 -4.59 -6.80 -17.00
C LEU A 153 -5.13 -6.65 -15.58
N MET A 154 -5.35 -7.76 -14.88
CA MET A 154 -5.68 -7.78 -13.45
C MET A 154 -4.78 -8.76 -12.68
N ILE A 155 -4.50 -8.43 -11.43
CA ILE A 155 -3.89 -9.31 -10.43
C ILE A 155 -4.96 -9.67 -9.40
N PHE A 156 -5.20 -10.96 -9.21
CA PHE A 156 -6.12 -11.49 -8.21
C PHE A 156 -5.34 -12.31 -7.17
N PRO A 157 -5.22 -11.84 -5.91
CA PRO A 157 -4.67 -12.65 -4.83
C PRO A 157 -5.70 -13.72 -4.40
N HIS A 158 -5.26 -14.98 -4.26
CA HIS A 158 -6.10 -16.12 -3.86
C HIS A 158 -5.51 -16.87 -2.66
N GLY A 159 -6.31 -17.09 -1.61
CA GLY A 159 -5.88 -17.74 -0.37
C GLY A 159 -5.51 -16.75 0.74
N GLY A 160 -4.82 -17.19 1.80
CA GLY A 160 -4.31 -16.33 2.89
C GLY A 160 -5.26 -16.09 4.07
N THR A 161 -4.74 -15.57 5.19
CA THR A 161 -5.50 -15.31 6.44
C THR A 161 -5.28 -13.89 7.02
N GLY A 162 -4.71 -12.94 6.27
CA GLY A 162 -4.56 -11.53 6.71
C GLY A 162 -3.84 -10.59 5.71
N GLY A 163 -4.20 -9.29 5.74
CA GLY A 163 -3.69 -8.20 4.87
C GLY A 163 -4.77 -7.55 4.00
N ASP A 164 -4.52 -6.35 3.45
CA ASP A 164 -5.40 -5.66 2.47
C ASP A 164 -5.22 -6.29 1.07
N CYS A 165 -5.72 -7.51 0.92
CA CYS A 165 -5.54 -8.36 -0.26
C CYS A 165 -6.52 -8.02 -1.40
N ASN A 166 -6.52 -6.77 -1.85
CA ASN A 166 -7.43 -6.32 -2.91
C ASN A 166 -6.94 -6.72 -4.31
N SER A 167 -7.89 -6.96 -5.21
CA SER A 167 -7.57 -7.12 -6.62
C SER A 167 -7.24 -5.77 -7.25
N THR A 168 -6.23 -5.73 -8.11
CA THR A 168 -5.73 -4.49 -8.74
C THR A 168 -5.53 -4.67 -10.24
N GLY A 169 -5.74 -3.61 -11.01
CA GLY A 169 -5.58 -3.67 -12.46
C GLY A 169 -6.40 -2.68 -13.26
N CYS A 170 -6.56 -3.01 -14.52
CA CYS A 170 -7.20 -2.19 -15.52
C CYS A 170 -7.99 -3.09 -16.46
N VAL A 171 -9.32 -3.10 -16.32
CA VAL A 171 -10.23 -3.91 -17.16
C VAL A 171 -10.76 -3.12 -18.35
N ALA A 172 -10.78 -1.79 -18.26
CA ALA A 172 -11.22 -0.92 -19.33
C ALA A 172 -10.36 -1.12 -20.59
N ASP A 173 -11.00 -1.04 -21.77
CA ASP A 173 -10.29 -0.96 -23.04
C ASP A 173 -9.91 0.49 -23.34
N LEU A 174 -8.65 0.84 -23.06
CA LEU A 174 -8.14 2.19 -23.26
C LEU A 174 -7.70 2.47 -24.70
N ASN A 175 -7.64 1.46 -25.57
CA ASN A 175 -7.15 1.66 -26.94
C ASN A 175 -8.13 2.47 -27.79
N GLY A 176 -9.45 2.29 -27.57
CA GLY A 176 -10.49 3.05 -28.27
C GLY A 176 -10.47 4.54 -27.93
N ASP A 177 -10.40 4.86 -26.64
CA ASP A 177 -10.50 6.22 -26.09
C ASP A 177 -9.15 6.94 -25.94
N CYS A 178 -8.05 6.28 -26.30
CA CYS A 178 -6.70 6.83 -26.18
C CYS A 178 -6.58 8.21 -26.86
N PRO A 179 -6.03 9.24 -26.19
CA PRO A 179 -5.77 10.54 -26.79
C PRO A 179 -4.91 10.43 -28.07
N SER A 180 -5.21 11.25 -29.09
CA SER A 180 -4.62 11.13 -30.43
C SER A 180 -3.10 11.06 -30.46
N GLU A 181 -2.46 11.89 -29.65
CA GLU A 181 -1.02 12.05 -29.48
C GLU A 181 -0.36 10.87 -28.76
N LEU A 182 -1.14 10.03 -28.08
CA LEU A 182 -0.67 8.85 -27.35
C LEU A 182 -0.91 7.53 -28.12
N LYS A 183 -1.68 7.55 -29.21
CA LYS A 183 -2.05 6.33 -29.95
C LYS A 183 -0.85 5.62 -30.56
N VAL A 184 -0.80 4.30 -30.37
CA VAL A 184 -0.01 3.37 -31.18
C VAL A 184 -0.96 2.71 -32.17
N VAL A 185 -0.71 2.85 -33.47
CA VAL A 185 -1.62 2.38 -34.51
C VAL A 185 -1.06 1.22 -35.31
N ASN A 186 -1.92 0.26 -35.67
CA ASN A 186 -1.67 -0.78 -36.65
C ASN A 186 -2.69 -0.64 -37.79
N GLY A 187 -2.28 -0.04 -38.91
CA GLY A 187 -3.23 0.38 -39.94
C GLY A 187 -4.16 1.49 -39.42
N SER A 188 -5.46 1.21 -39.34
CA SER A 188 -6.48 2.15 -38.81
C SER A 188 -6.87 1.89 -37.35
N GLU A 189 -6.38 0.83 -36.74
CA GLU A 189 -6.74 0.41 -35.38
C GLU A 189 -5.72 0.92 -34.36
N THR A 190 -6.18 1.51 -33.26
CA THR A 190 -5.31 1.79 -32.11
C THR A 190 -5.09 0.49 -31.35
N VAL A 191 -3.84 0.10 -31.12
CA VAL A 191 -3.48 -1.19 -30.51
C VAL A 191 -2.76 -1.05 -29.17
N ALA A 192 -2.35 0.17 -28.82
CA ALA A 192 -1.81 0.55 -27.52
C ALA A 192 -1.95 2.07 -27.30
N CYS A 193 -1.87 2.50 -26.05
CA CYS A 193 -1.84 3.89 -25.64
C CYS A 193 -0.55 4.18 -24.87
N LYS A 194 0.32 5.03 -25.42
CA LYS A 194 1.55 5.47 -24.76
C LYS A 194 1.24 6.28 -23.50
N SER A 195 2.13 6.26 -22.52
CA SER A 195 2.10 7.29 -21.48
C SER A 195 2.58 8.63 -22.03
N ALA A 196 2.15 9.74 -21.42
CA ALA A 196 2.59 11.08 -21.80
C ALA A 196 4.12 11.22 -21.74
N CYS A 197 4.79 10.58 -20.77
CA CYS A 197 6.24 10.57 -20.72
C CYS A 197 6.85 9.95 -21.98
N SER A 198 6.36 8.77 -22.40
CA SER A 198 6.90 8.07 -23.57
C SER A 198 6.56 8.75 -24.91
N ALA A 199 5.45 9.49 -24.98
CA ALA A 199 5.00 10.17 -26.20
C ALA A 199 5.58 11.59 -26.35
N LEU A 200 5.63 12.35 -25.26
CA LEU A 200 5.97 13.78 -25.26
C LEU A 200 7.36 14.07 -24.66
N GLY A 201 7.83 13.23 -23.74
CA GLY A 201 9.19 13.32 -23.18
C GLY A 201 9.45 14.53 -22.26
N GLU A 202 8.41 15.28 -21.89
CA GLU A 202 8.59 16.49 -21.07
C GLU A 202 8.80 16.14 -19.58
N PRO A 203 9.64 16.92 -18.85
CA PRO A 203 10.02 16.62 -17.47
C PRO A 203 8.84 16.42 -16.51
N GLN A 204 7.75 17.18 -16.69
CA GLN A 204 6.53 17.08 -15.87
C GLN A 204 5.70 15.82 -16.13
N TYR A 205 5.86 15.17 -17.30
CA TYR A 205 5.20 13.89 -17.58
C TYR A 205 6.06 12.71 -17.13
N CYS A 206 7.38 12.87 -17.19
CA CYS A 206 8.33 11.84 -16.79
C CYS A 206 8.73 11.91 -15.31
N CYS A 207 8.34 12.98 -14.59
CA CYS A 207 8.76 13.30 -13.24
C CYS A 207 10.29 13.30 -13.09
N THR A 208 10.95 14.14 -13.87
CA THR A 208 12.41 14.27 -13.87
C THR A 208 12.84 15.73 -13.75
N GLY A 209 14.11 15.99 -13.41
CA GLY A 209 14.63 17.35 -13.27
C GLY A 209 13.89 18.13 -12.19
N ASP A 210 13.36 19.30 -12.52
CA ASP A 210 12.59 20.14 -11.58
C ASP A 210 11.30 19.46 -11.08
N TYR A 211 10.88 18.37 -11.73
CA TYR A 211 9.69 17.57 -11.41
C TYR A 211 10.07 16.21 -10.77
N ASP A 212 11.25 16.06 -10.17
CA ASP A 212 11.73 14.78 -9.59
C ASP A 212 11.24 14.49 -8.16
N SER A 213 10.12 15.10 -7.75
CA SER A 213 9.51 14.86 -6.45
C SER A 213 7.99 14.85 -6.53
N PRO A 214 7.29 14.19 -5.58
CA PRO A 214 5.82 14.24 -5.51
C PRO A 214 5.25 15.66 -5.37
N ALA A 215 6.00 16.59 -4.78
CA ALA A 215 5.56 17.98 -4.62
C ALA A 215 5.58 18.74 -5.96
N THR A 216 6.53 18.41 -6.83
CA THR A 216 6.74 19.14 -8.09
C THR A 216 6.10 18.44 -9.29
N CYS A 217 6.01 17.11 -9.32
CA CYS A 217 5.30 16.36 -10.35
C CYS A 217 3.86 16.05 -9.95
N GLN A 218 2.94 16.91 -10.36
CA GLN A 218 1.51 16.77 -10.07
C GLN A 218 0.80 15.92 -11.15
N PRO A 219 -0.36 15.31 -10.84
CA PRO A 219 -1.20 14.66 -11.85
C PRO A 219 -1.50 15.58 -13.03
N THR A 220 -1.44 15.03 -14.24
CA THR A 220 -1.72 15.75 -15.48
C THR A 220 -3.04 15.26 -16.09
N SER A 221 -3.57 15.97 -17.09
CA SER A 221 -4.76 15.49 -17.83
C SER A 221 -4.56 14.09 -18.42
N TYR A 222 -3.33 13.74 -18.81
CA TYR A 222 -3.01 12.41 -19.33
C TYR A 222 -2.99 11.32 -18.25
N SER A 223 -2.36 11.58 -17.08
CA SER A 223 -2.38 10.59 -16.00
C SER A 223 -3.78 10.43 -15.41
N GLN A 224 -4.57 11.51 -15.34
CA GLN A 224 -5.98 11.46 -14.95
C GLN A 224 -6.84 10.66 -15.94
N PHE A 225 -6.59 10.73 -17.24
CA PHE A 225 -7.26 9.87 -18.22
C PHE A 225 -7.09 8.39 -17.88
N PHE A 226 -5.86 7.95 -17.59
CA PHE A 226 -5.60 6.57 -17.15
C PHE A 226 -6.26 6.27 -15.80
N LYS A 227 -6.21 7.20 -14.84
CA LYS A 227 -6.72 6.99 -13.47
C LYS A 227 -8.24 6.89 -13.43
N THR A 228 -8.95 7.73 -14.20
CA THR A 228 -10.41 7.70 -14.28
C THR A 228 -10.90 6.37 -14.85
N ALA A 229 -10.21 5.83 -15.85
CA ALA A 229 -10.58 4.55 -16.44
C ALA A 229 -10.16 3.34 -15.58
N CYS A 230 -9.04 3.45 -14.88
CA CYS A 230 -8.43 2.36 -14.11
C CYS A 230 -8.00 2.87 -12.72
N PRO A 231 -8.95 3.10 -11.80
CA PRO A 231 -8.70 3.77 -10.53
C PRO A 231 -7.82 2.97 -9.56
N THR A 232 -7.77 1.64 -9.74
CA THR A 232 -6.94 0.74 -8.93
C THR A 232 -5.55 0.51 -9.51
N ALA A 233 -5.23 1.11 -10.67
CA ALA A 233 -3.90 1.04 -11.28
C ALA A 233 -3.07 2.29 -10.99
N TYR A 234 -1.75 2.12 -10.95
CA TYR A 234 -0.76 3.18 -10.77
C TYR A 234 -0.51 3.89 -12.10
N THR A 235 -0.73 5.20 -12.21
CA THR A 235 -0.86 5.89 -13.52
C THR A 235 0.25 6.88 -13.86
N TYR A 236 1.04 7.30 -12.88
CA TYR A 236 2.25 8.11 -13.07
C TYR A 236 3.22 7.89 -11.90
N THR A 237 4.47 8.34 -12.01
CA THR A 237 5.56 8.01 -11.08
C THR A 237 5.32 8.29 -9.59
N TYR A 238 4.47 9.27 -9.25
CA TYR A 238 4.12 9.61 -7.87
C TYR A 238 2.63 9.53 -7.59
N ASP A 239 1.92 8.66 -8.31
CA ASP A 239 0.53 8.32 -8.02
C ASP A 239 0.37 7.88 -6.56
N ASP A 240 -0.83 8.11 -6.03
CA ASP A 240 -1.12 7.88 -4.63
C ASP A 240 -1.13 6.36 -4.32
N ALA A 241 -0.94 6.02 -3.04
CA ALA A 241 -0.78 4.64 -2.61
C ALA A 241 -2.05 3.77 -2.72
N SER A 242 -3.19 4.29 -3.18
CA SER A 242 -4.45 3.53 -3.34
C SER A 242 -4.35 2.33 -4.28
N SER A 243 -3.30 2.26 -5.10
CA SER A 243 -3.11 1.24 -6.13
C SER A 243 -2.01 0.21 -5.79
N MET A 244 -1.39 0.32 -4.61
CA MET A 244 -0.32 -0.56 -4.13
C MET A 244 -0.81 -1.36 -2.92
N PHE A 245 -0.86 -2.69 -3.06
CA PHE A 245 -1.44 -3.57 -2.05
C PHE A 245 -0.42 -4.50 -1.44
N THR A 246 -0.66 -4.92 -0.19
CA THR A 246 0.21 -5.85 0.55
C THR A 246 -0.62 -7.04 1.02
N CYS A 247 -0.11 -8.27 0.89
CA CYS A 247 -0.88 -9.45 1.21
C CYS A 247 0.00 -10.62 1.70
N VAL A 248 -0.50 -11.40 2.67
CA VAL A 248 0.27 -12.46 3.35
C VAL A 248 -0.31 -13.85 3.07
N ASP A 249 0.57 -14.79 2.72
CA ASP A 249 0.27 -16.21 2.44
C ASP A 249 -0.76 -16.54 1.32
N VAL A 250 -0.88 -15.70 0.29
CA VAL A 250 -1.68 -15.89 -0.96
C VAL A 250 -0.92 -16.38 -2.21
N ASP A 251 -1.61 -17.07 -3.10
CA ASP A 251 -1.17 -17.27 -4.50
C ASP A 251 -1.73 -16.12 -5.37
N TYR A 252 -1.21 -15.92 -6.58
CA TYR A 252 -1.60 -14.80 -7.44
C TYR A 252 -2.02 -15.28 -8.84
N ASP A 253 -3.20 -14.86 -9.29
CA ASP A 253 -3.64 -15.05 -10.66
C ASP A 253 -3.47 -13.72 -11.44
N ILE A 254 -2.61 -13.74 -12.46
CA ILE A 254 -2.36 -12.61 -13.36
C ILE A 254 -3.11 -12.89 -14.66
N THR A 255 -4.20 -12.17 -14.88
CA THR A 255 -5.11 -12.42 -16.02
C THR A 255 -5.03 -11.30 -17.04
N PHE A 256 -4.68 -11.66 -18.27
CA PHE A 256 -4.79 -10.79 -19.45
C PHE A 256 -6.19 -10.84 -20.03
N CYS A 257 -6.73 -9.68 -20.41
CA CYS A 257 -8.14 -9.50 -20.81
C CYS A 257 -9.12 -10.17 -19.84
N PRO A 258 -9.02 -9.88 -18.52
CA PRO A 258 -9.94 -10.44 -17.55
C PRO A 258 -11.35 -10.05 -17.97
N THR A 259 -12.22 -11.03 -18.06
CA THR A 259 -13.65 -10.77 -18.06
C THR A 259 -13.98 -10.33 -16.64
N LEU A 260 -14.79 -9.28 -16.48
CA LEU A 260 -15.56 -9.09 -15.25
C LEU A 260 -16.58 -10.24 -15.19
N SER A 261 -16.09 -11.44 -14.96
CA SER A 261 -16.86 -12.66 -14.81
C SER A 261 -16.26 -13.43 -13.65
N THR A 262 -16.40 -12.87 -12.45
CA THR A 262 -16.75 -13.72 -11.32
C THR A 262 -17.89 -14.63 -11.79
N SER A 263 -17.71 -15.95 -11.70
CA SER A 263 -18.77 -16.85 -12.10
C SER A 263 -20.05 -16.48 -11.32
N PRO A 264 -21.26 -16.67 -11.89
CA PRO A 264 -22.50 -16.39 -11.17
C PRO A 264 -22.52 -17.00 -9.76
N ASP A 265 -21.92 -18.19 -9.62
CA ASP A 265 -21.74 -18.90 -8.35
C ASP A 265 -20.82 -18.18 -7.36
N GLN A 266 -19.72 -17.56 -7.82
CA GLN A 266 -18.81 -16.78 -6.97
C GLN A 266 -19.42 -15.44 -6.56
N LEU A 267 -20.12 -14.75 -7.47
CA LEU A 267 -20.85 -13.53 -7.14
C LEU A 267 -21.97 -13.82 -6.15
N TYR A 268 -22.67 -14.94 -6.34
CA TYR A 268 -23.66 -15.40 -5.38
C TYR A 268 -23.04 -15.57 -3.99
N GLU A 269 -21.92 -16.29 -3.87
CA GLU A 269 -21.27 -16.52 -2.57
C GLU A 269 -20.76 -15.23 -1.91
N LYS A 270 -20.33 -14.24 -2.70
CA LYS A 270 -19.91 -12.92 -2.20
C LYS A 270 -21.10 -12.04 -1.77
N CYS A 271 -22.19 -12.07 -2.53
CA CYS A 271 -23.32 -11.17 -2.32
C CYS A 271 -24.42 -11.76 -1.42
N ARG A 272 -24.38 -13.07 -1.12
CA ARG A 272 -25.43 -13.77 -0.34
C ARG A 272 -25.65 -13.21 1.06
N ASP A 273 -24.63 -12.58 1.64
CA ASP A 273 -24.75 -11.95 2.94
C ASP A 273 -25.64 -10.72 2.77
N ALA A 274 -26.89 -10.79 3.24
CA ALA A 274 -27.88 -9.76 2.95
C ALA A 274 -27.57 -8.40 3.61
N VAL A 275 -26.73 -8.38 4.65
CA VAL A 275 -26.38 -7.18 5.43
C VAL A 275 -24.89 -7.21 5.75
N PHE A 276 -24.22 -6.08 5.60
CA PHE A 276 -22.84 -5.84 6.00
C PHE A 276 -22.78 -4.68 7.00
N LYS A 277 -21.66 -4.57 7.72
CA LYS A 277 -21.42 -3.50 8.68
C LYS A 277 -20.39 -2.52 8.12
N CYS A 278 -20.72 -1.24 8.14
CA CYS A 278 -19.84 -0.14 7.77
C CYS A 278 -19.85 0.88 8.92
N GLY A 279 -18.75 1.02 9.66
CA GLY A 279 -18.71 1.87 10.85
C GLY A 279 -19.83 1.55 11.85
N ASN A 280 -20.67 2.54 12.14
CA ASN A 280 -21.83 2.45 13.01
C ASN A 280 -23.13 1.97 12.31
N ILE A 281 -23.13 1.79 10.99
CA ILE A 281 -24.31 1.40 10.20
C ILE A 281 -24.23 -0.08 9.80
N SER A 282 -25.37 -0.77 9.86
CA SER A 282 -25.56 -2.10 9.27
C SER A 282 -26.62 -2.02 8.19
N ILE A 283 -26.25 -2.33 6.95
CA ILE A 283 -27.13 -2.17 5.78
C ILE A 283 -26.84 -3.25 4.74
N GLY A 284 -27.78 -3.47 3.83
CA GLY A 284 -27.66 -4.43 2.73
C GLY A 284 -27.77 -3.76 1.37
N TYR A 285 -28.08 -4.57 0.36
CA TYR A 285 -28.48 -4.05 -0.96
C TYR A 285 -29.60 -2.98 -0.80
N PRO A 286 -29.51 -1.83 -1.51
CA PRO A 286 -28.64 -1.54 -2.65
C PRO A 286 -27.26 -0.95 -2.32
N PHE A 287 -26.85 -0.91 -1.06
CA PHE A 287 -25.56 -0.36 -0.67
C PHE A 287 -24.42 -1.39 -0.80
N SER A 288 -23.22 -0.89 -1.11
CA SER A 288 -21.95 -1.63 -1.10
C SER A 288 -20.90 -0.87 -0.26
N GLY A 289 -19.69 -1.42 -0.12
CA GLY A 289 -18.58 -0.77 0.58
C GLY A 289 -18.03 -1.56 1.77
N GLY A 290 -16.90 -1.10 2.30
CA GLY A 290 -16.14 -1.85 3.32
C GLY A 290 -15.69 -3.22 2.78
N ASP A 291 -16.04 -4.30 3.50
CA ASP A 291 -15.73 -5.67 3.09
C ASP A 291 -16.70 -6.24 2.04
N ARG A 292 -17.73 -5.48 1.64
CA ARG A 292 -18.72 -5.92 0.65
C ARG A 292 -18.27 -5.53 -0.76
N ASP A 293 -18.21 -6.53 -1.63
CA ASP A 293 -17.81 -6.42 -3.04
C ASP A 293 -18.69 -5.38 -3.79
N PRO A 294 -18.10 -4.50 -4.63
CA PRO A 294 -18.83 -3.40 -5.27
C PRO A 294 -19.99 -3.87 -6.16
N GLU A 295 -19.86 -5.04 -6.78
CA GLU A 295 -20.85 -5.68 -7.64
C GLU A 295 -22.13 -6.07 -6.86
N CYS A 296 -22.03 -6.18 -5.53
CA CYS A 296 -23.14 -6.50 -4.64
C CYS A 296 -24.00 -5.28 -4.23
N GLY A 297 -23.82 -4.12 -4.86
CA GLY A 297 -24.58 -2.89 -4.62
C GLY A 297 -24.56 -1.91 -5.80
N HIS A 298 -25.38 -0.87 -5.73
CA HIS A 298 -25.48 0.16 -6.76
C HIS A 298 -24.25 1.09 -6.69
N PRO A 299 -23.58 1.44 -7.81
CA PRO A 299 -22.35 2.24 -7.81
C PRO A 299 -22.47 3.62 -7.14
N GLY A 300 -23.62 4.28 -7.30
CA GLY A 300 -23.92 5.55 -6.62
C GLY A 300 -24.36 5.43 -5.14
N LEU A 301 -24.32 4.22 -4.56
CA LEU A 301 -24.69 3.93 -3.16
C LEU A 301 -23.55 3.22 -2.41
N GLU A 302 -22.31 3.46 -2.83
CA GLU A 302 -21.11 2.92 -2.18
C GLU A 302 -20.81 3.69 -0.88
N LEU A 303 -20.60 2.97 0.21
CA LEU A 303 -20.28 3.51 1.53
C LEU A 303 -18.78 3.39 1.83
N HIS A 304 -18.21 4.44 2.41
CA HIS A 304 -16.84 4.46 2.91
C HIS A 304 -16.82 4.33 4.43
N CYS A 305 -16.14 3.30 4.93
CA CYS A 305 -16.15 2.93 6.35
C CYS A 305 -14.84 3.35 7.00
N ASP A 306 -14.90 4.24 8.00
CA ASP A 306 -13.73 4.61 8.79
C ASP A 306 -13.68 3.76 10.07
N VAL A 307 -12.71 2.85 10.13
CA VAL A 307 -12.55 1.90 11.24
C VAL A 307 -12.05 2.58 12.51
N PHE A 308 -11.33 3.70 12.40
CA PHE A 308 -10.75 4.39 13.55
C PHE A 308 -11.77 5.28 14.26
N THR A 309 -12.57 6.01 13.49
CA THR A 309 -13.62 6.88 14.03
C THR A 309 -14.96 6.17 14.18
N ASN A 310 -15.09 4.96 13.61
CA ASN A 310 -16.33 4.17 13.57
C ASN A 310 -17.48 4.95 12.91
N THR A 311 -17.15 5.74 11.88
CA THR A 311 -18.11 6.54 11.10
C THR A 311 -18.36 5.96 9.72
N THR A 312 -19.53 6.27 9.17
CA THR A 312 -19.97 5.86 7.83
C THR A 312 -20.05 7.08 6.95
N LYS A 313 -19.47 7.03 5.75
CA LYS A 313 -19.43 8.17 4.83
C LYS A 313 -19.92 7.76 3.44
N ILE A 314 -20.40 8.75 2.69
CA ILE A 314 -20.79 8.59 1.29
C ILE A 314 -20.35 9.82 0.50
N GLU A 315 -19.91 9.62 -0.74
CA GLU A 315 -19.57 10.71 -1.65
C GLU A 315 -20.68 10.88 -2.69
N ILE A 316 -21.24 12.09 -2.76
CA ILE A 316 -22.33 12.42 -3.69
C ILE A 316 -21.87 13.62 -4.52
N VAL A 317 -21.66 13.41 -5.82
CA VAL A 317 -21.19 14.43 -6.78
C VAL A 317 -19.92 15.16 -6.28
N GLY A 318 -18.94 14.42 -5.78
CA GLY A 318 -17.67 14.97 -5.32
C GLY A 318 -17.72 15.66 -3.95
N VAL A 319 -18.86 15.62 -3.25
CA VAL A 319 -19.00 16.15 -1.88
C VAL A 319 -19.13 14.98 -0.91
N LYS A 320 -18.37 15.03 0.18
CA LYS A 320 -18.38 14.00 1.23
C LYS A 320 -19.42 14.29 2.29
N TYR A 321 -20.20 13.28 2.60
CA TYR A 321 -21.23 13.31 3.63
C TYR A 321 -20.97 12.24 4.67
N GLU A 322 -21.20 12.58 5.92
CA GLU A 322 -21.35 11.59 6.98
C GLU A 322 -22.79 11.05 6.95
N VAL A 323 -22.90 9.72 6.97
CA VAL A 323 -24.18 9.02 7.04
C VAL A 323 -24.58 8.91 8.51
N LEU A 324 -25.60 9.68 8.88
CA LEU A 324 -26.10 9.75 10.25
C LEU A 324 -27.11 8.65 10.54
N ASP A 325 -27.93 8.28 9.56
CA ASP A 325 -29.01 7.31 9.73
C ASP A 325 -29.49 6.72 8.40
N ILE A 326 -30.01 5.49 8.44
CA ILE A 326 -30.60 4.81 7.27
C ILE A 326 -31.93 4.17 7.65
N HIS A 327 -33.01 4.64 7.03
CA HIS A 327 -34.33 4.03 7.10
C HIS A 327 -34.62 3.22 5.83
N HIS A 328 -34.26 1.93 5.86
CA HIS A 328 -34.37 1.02 4.72
C HIS A 328 -35.79 0.92 4.14
N GLU A 329 -36.81 0.80 5.00
CA GLU A 329 -38.22 0.64 4.59
C GLU A 329 -38.75 1.81 3.75
N ASN A 330 -38.35 3.03 4.11
CA ASN A 330 -38.82 4.26 3.46
C ASN A 330 -37.86 4.77 2.39
N ARG A 331 -36.72 4.08 2.21
CA ARG A 331 -35.60 4.47 1.37
C ARG A 331 -34.98 5.81 1.73
N ILE A 332 -34.92 6.16 3.01
CA ILE A 332 -34.42 7.46 3.47
C ILE A 332 -33.03 7.31 4.06
N LEU A 333 -32.11 8.15 3.59
CA LEU A 333 -30.74 8.31 4.06
C LEU A 333 -30.62 9.70 4.69
N ARG A 334 -30.26 9.78 5.98
CA ARG A 334 -30.00 11.05 6.65
C ARG A 334 -28.50 11.32 6.65
N ILE A 335 -28.12 12.44 6.06
CA ILE A 335 -26.72 12.80 5.80
C ILE A 335 -26.42 14.23 6.22
N ALA A 336 -25.19 14.47 6.62
CA ALA A 336 -24.67 15.81 6.89
C ALA A 336 -23.32 15.98 6.20
N ARG A 337 -23.03 17.21 5.75
CA ARG A 337 -21.78 17.51 5.04
C ARG A 337 -20.59 17.41 6.00
N GLU A 338 -19.58 16.63 5.61
CA GLU A 338 -18.41 16.35 6.47
C GLU A 338 -17.63 17.62 6.81
N ASP A 339 -17.53 18.58 5.88
CA ASP A 339 -16.78 19.81 6.09
C ASP A 339 -17.45 20.76 7.07
N PHE A 340 -18.79 20.80 7.14
CA PHE A 340 -19.48 21.58 8.18
C PHE A 340 -19.35 20.93 9.55
N ILE A 341 -19.45 19.61 9.65
CA ILE A 341 -19.25 18.90 10.92
C ILE A 341 -17.84 19.16 11.46
N LYS A 342 -16.81 19.14 10.61
CA LYS A 342 -15.42 19.26 11.04
C LYS A 342 -14.95 20.68 11.25
N ASN A 343 -15.33 21.59 10.36
CA ASN A 343 -14.75 22.92 10.28
C ASN A 343 -15.76 24.05 10.56
N GLY A 344 -17.04 23.72 10.77
CA GLY A 344 -18.12 24.67 10.95
C GLY A 344 -18.54 25.39 9.67
N SER A 345 -19.62 26.16 9.77
CA SER A 345 -20.23 26.93 8.68
C SER A 345 -19.31 27.95 8.02
N CYS A 346 -18.26 28.41 8.71
CA CYS A 346 -17.30 29.43 8.26
C CYS A 346 -16.16 28.90 7.37
N HIS A 347 -16.03 27.59 7.19
CA HIS A 347 -14.95 26.96 6.41
C HIS A 347 -15.47 25.93 5.40
N PRO A 348 -16.34 26.33 4.45
CA PRO A 348 -16.85 25.40 3.45
C PRO A 348 -15.74 24.94 2.50
N GLN A 349 -15.68 23.64 2.24
CA GLN A 349 -14.99 23.12 1.06
C GLN A 349 -15.92 23.26 -0.14
N ILE A 350 -15.53 24.05 -1.14
CA ILE A 350 -16.41 24.37 -2.28
C ILE A 350 -16.14 23.39 -3.45
N PRO A 351 -17.15 22.58 -3.81
CA PRO A 351 -17.56 22.49 -5.21
C PRO A 351 -18.91 23.20 -5.42
N ILE A 352 -18.95 24.16 -6.35
CA ILE A 352 -20.17 24.91 -6.74
C ILE A 352 -20.93 24.06 -7.74
N GLN A 353 -21.87 23.25 -7.28
CA GLN A 353 -22.90 22.71 -8.18
C GLN A 353 -24.17 22.43 -7.38
N ASP A 354 -25.31 22.90 -7.91
CA ASP A 354 -26.66 22.69 -7.38
C ASP A 354 -27.10 21.19 -7.40
N SER A 355 -26.17 20.23 -7.29
CA SER A 355 -26.24 18.91 -7.93
C SER A 355 -26.87 17.78 -7.13
N ILE A 356 -27.02 17.87 -5.80
CA ILE A 356 -27.75 16.81 -5.04
C ILE A 356 -29.20 16.68 -5.52
N LEU A 357 -29.80 17.79 -5.96
CA LEU A 357 -31.18 17.79 -6.47
C LEU A 357 -31.33 17.03 -7.80
N ASN A 358 -30.23 16.78 -8.52
CA ASN A 358 -30.23 16.19 -9.86
C ASN A 358 -29.34 14.93 -9.97
N SER A 359 -28.73 14.46 -8.88
CA SER A 359 -27.85 13.28 -8.90
C SER A 359 -28.66 12.00 -8.73
N GLU A 360 -28.73 11.16 -9.76
CA GLU A 360 -29.07 9.76 -9.54
C GLU A 360 -27.96 9.10 -8.71
N PRO A 361 -28.29 8.31 -7.67
CA PRO A 361 -29.58 7.68 -7.39
C PRO A 361 -30.45 8.39 -6.33
N PHE A 362 -30.23 9.65 -5.98
CA PHE A 362 -30.93 10.33 -4.88
C PHE A 362 -32.01 11.33 -5.34
N VAL A 363 -32.98 11.58 -4.44
CA VAL A 363 -33.99 12.64 -4.51
C VAL A 363 -34.01 13.34 -3.16
N LEU A 364 -34.06 14.67 -3.14
CA LEU A 364 -34.17 15.39 -1.88
C LEU A 364 -35.53 15.12 -1.21
N GLY A 365 -35.53 14.77 0.08
CA GLY A 365 -36.76 14.54 0.83
C GLY A 365 -37.64 15.80 0.93
N SER A 366 -38.96 15.64 0.91
CA SER A 366 -39.92 16.75 1.02
C SER A 366 -39.93 17.42 2.39
N GLY A 367 -39.30 16.79 3.41
CA GLY A 367 -39.13 17.32 4.76
C GLY A 367 -37.93 18.26 4.94
N ASN A 368 -37.27 18.68 3.86
CA ASN A 368 -36.11 19.56 3.92
C ASN A 368 -36.40 20.99 3.48
N THR A 369 -35.65 21.94 4.02
CA THR A 369 -35.55 23.32 3.54
C THR A 369 -34.13 23.60 3.09
N ASN A 370 -33.99 24.32 1.97
CA ASN A 370 -32.68 24.76 1.48
C ASN A 370 -32.29 26.07 2.15
N LEU A 371 -31.16 26.05 2.85
CA LEU A 371 -30.47 27.27 3.29
C LEU A 371 -29.44 27.67 2.26
N THR A 372 -29.32 28.97 2.03
CA THR A 372 -28.19 29.56 1.32
C THR A 372 -27.34 30.30 2.34
N LEU A 373 -26.13 29.80 2.56
CA LEU A 373 -25.11 30.47 3.36
C LEU A 373 -24.30 31.36 2.41
N SER A 374 -24.33 32.67 2.65
CA SER A 374 -23.62 33.67 1.84
C SER A 374 -22.51 34.32 2.66
N TYR A 375 -21.31 34.39 2.11
CA TYR A 375 -20.10 34.80 2.84
C TYR A 375 -19.65 36.22 2.47
N ASP A 376 -19.09 36.93 3.46
CA ASP A 376 -18.59 38.32 3.33
C ASP A 376 -19.64 39.30 2.78
N CYS A 377 -20.88 39.19 3.25
CA CYS A 377 -21.95 40.07 2.80
C CYS A 377 -21.89 41.45 3.46
N GLN A 378 -22.22 42.50 2.71
CA GLN A 378 -22.28 43.89 3.18
C GLN A 378 -23.62 44.27 3.84
N SER A 379 -24.70 43.54 3.55
CA SER A 379 -26.05 43.77 4.08
C SER A 379 -26.65 42.48 4.64
N SER A 380 -27.34 42.57 5.78
CA SER A 380 -27.96 41.43 6.45
C SER A 380 -29.21 40.94 5.71
N SER A 381 -29.34 39.62 5.61
CA SER A 381 -30.59 38.97 5.21
C SER A 381 -31.50 38.63 6.41
N SER A 382 -32.59 37.90 6.16
CA SER A 382 -33.73 37.64 7.04
C SER A 382 -33.44 37.03 8.42
N LEU A 383 -32.26 36.44 8.65
CA LEU A 383 -31.87 35.84 9.95
C LEU A 383 -30.61 36.44 10.57
N GLY A 384 -30.08 37.53 10.00
CA GLY A 384 -28.90 38.21 10.52
C GLY A 384 -27.57 37.70 9.96
N ILE A 385 -26.48 38.31 10.44
CA ILE A 385 -25.09 38.05 10.05
C ILE A 385 -24.37 37.43 11.24
N PHE A 386 -23.76 36.27 11.04
CA PHE A 386 -22.98 35.56 12.03
C PHE A 386 -21.48 35.88 11.81
N PRO A 387 -20.75 36.36 12.83
CA PRO A 387 -19.33 36.67 12.70
C PRO A 387 -18.51 35.38 12.67
N CYS A 388 -17.57 35.28 11.73
CA CYS A 388 -16.62 34.18 11.67
C CYS A 388 -15.30 34.64 12.29
N ASN A 389 -14.94 34.11 13.46
CA ASN A 389 -13.66 34.40 14.10
C ASN A 389 -12.59 33.43 13.59
N SER A 390 -11.55 33.97 12.95
CA SER A 390 -10.39 33.19 12.46
C SER A 390 -10.68 32.24 11.29
N SER A 391 -11.48 32.69 10.31
CA SER A 391 -11.79 31.90 9.10
C SER A 391 -11.37 32.56 7.79
N ASN A 392 -11.57 31.86 6.66
CA ASN A 392 -11.35 32.43 5.32
C ASN A 392 -12.33 33.58 4.99
N TYR A 393 -13.47 33.62 5.69
CA TYR A 393 -14.50 34.63 5.54
C TYR A 393 -14.68 35.40 6.86
N ASN A 394 -15.14 36.65 6.78
CA ASN A 394 -15.35 37.49 7.97
C ASN A 394 -16.73 37.26 8.59
N ASN A 395 -17.71 36.90 7.76
CA ASN A 395 -19.08 36.67 8.20
C ASN A 395 -19.83 35.70 7.27
N VAL A 396 -20.92 35.15 7.79
CA VAL A 396 -21.89 34.35 7.05
C VAL A 396 -23.30 34.88 7.28
N SER A 397 -24.07 35.03 6.20
CA SER A 397 -25.46 35.47 6.18
C SER A 397 -26.34 34.34 5.66
N ILE A 398 -27.48 34.09 6.31
CA ILE A 398 -28.35 32.95 5.99
C ILE A 398 -29.62 33.44 5.28
N THR A 399 -29.98 32.81 4.16
CA THR A 399 -31.27 33.01 3.47
C THR A 399 -31.96 31.70 3.14
N THR A 400 -33.29 31.72 3.02
CA THR A 400 -34.07 30.65 2.38
C THR A 400 -34.49 30.98 0.96
N ASP A 401 -34.39 32.26 0.57
CA ASP A 401 -34.77 32.72 -0.76
C ASP A 401 -33.62 32.51 -1.76
N ASN A 402 -33.97 32.18 -3.01
CA ASN A 402 -33.03 32.09 -4.15
C ASN A 402 -32.34 33.43 -4.49
N ILE A 403 -32.60 34.49 -3.74
CA ILE A 403 -32.08 35.83 -3.97
C ILE A 403 -30.70 35.89 -3.31
N ARG A 404 -29.65 35.86 -4.14
CA ARG A 404 -28.29 36.18 -3.70
C ARG A 404 -28.30 37.61 -3.17
N PRO A 405 -27.95 37.87 -1.90
CA PRO A 405 -27.80 39.24 -1.42
C PRO A 405 -26.68 39.92 -2.23
N ASP A 406 -26.92 41.16 -2.67
CA ASP A 406 -25.91 41.92 -3.40
C ASP A 406 -24.67 42.16 -2.52
N GLY A 407 -23.47 41.96 -3.08
CA GLY A 407 -22.21 42.24 -2.39
C GLY A 407 -21.64 41.12 -1.51
N CYS A 408 -22.00 39.84 -1.73
CA CYS A 408 -21.38 38.68 -1.07
C CYS A 408 -20.30 38.00 -1.96
N SER A 409 -19.17 37.60 -1.36
CA SER A 409 -18.01 36.98 -2.03
C SER A 409 -18.30 35.57 -2.55
N ALA A 410 -19.02 34.74 -1.78
CA ALA A 410 -19.35 33.37 -2.13
C ALA A 410 -20.71 32.96 -1.55
N ASN A 411 -21.31 31.89 -2.07
CA ASN A 411 -22.47 31.26 -1.45
C ASN A 411 -22.45 29.75 -1.61
N VAL A 412 -23.12 29.05 -0.70
CA VAL A 412 -23.33 27.60 -0.75
C VAL A 412 -24.78 27.31 -0.36
N ARG A 413 -25.41 26.38 -1.08
CA ARG A 413 -26.74 25.87 -0.76
C ARG A 413 -26.61 24.57 0.00
N VAL A 414 -27.29 24.48 1.12
CA VAL A 414 -27.24 23.35 2.05
C VAL A 414 -28.66 23.01 2.48
N PRO A 415 -29.18 21.83 2.16
CA PRO A 415 -30.44 21.39 2.71
C PRO A 415 -30.28 21.09 4.21
N ILE A 416 -31.31 21.39 4.98
CA ILE A 416 -31.47 20.97 6.38
C ILE A 416 -32.90 20.48 6.60
N LEU A 417 -33.16 19.76 7.69
CA LEU A 417 -34.53 19.40 8.08
C LEU A 417 -35.40 20.65 8.30
N GLN A 418 -36.66 20.59 7.84
CA GLN A 418 -37.68 21.63 8.04
C GLN A 418 -37.86 21.97 9.54
N SER A 419 -37.82 20.94 10.40
CA SER A 419 -37.91 21.11 11.85
C SER A 419 -36.70 21.86 12.43
N SER A 420 -35.49 21.61 11.90
CA SER A 420 -34.28 22.34 12.28
C SER A 420 -34.37 23.80 11.85
N TRP A 421 -34.90 24.07 10.65
CA TRP A 421 -35.14 25.44 10.18
C TRP A 421 -36.10 26.21 11.10
N GLU A 422 -37.21 25.61 11.49
CA GLU A 422 -38.19 26.25 12.38
C GLU A 422 -37.59 26.57 13.75
N ARG A 423 -36.72 25.69 14.27
CA ARG A 423 -36.02 25.89 15.54
C ARG A 423 -34.92 26.96 15.43
N LEU A 424 -34.18 26.98 14.33
CA LEU A 424 -33.16 27.99 14.04
C LEU A 424 -33.78 29.39 13.95
N ARG A 425 -34.92 29.52 13.26
CA ARG A 425 -35.67 30.78 13.15
C ARG A 425 -36.19 31.29 14.49
N ASN A 426 -36.45 30.41 15.44
CA ASN A 426 -36.95 30.74 16.77
C ASN A 426 -35.82 30.84 17.83
N ASP A 427 -34.55 30.93 17.41
CA ASP A 427 -33.35 30.99 18.27
C ASP A 427 -33.25 29.84 19.30
N SER A 428 -33.83 28.68 18.99
CA SER A 428 -33.86 27.49 19.86
C SER A 428 -32.89 26.38 19.43
N LEU A 429 -32.12 26.65 18.38
CA LEU A 429 -31.14 25.75 17.77
C LEU A 429 -30.05 26.62 17.15
N ASP A 430 -28.78 26.29 17.38
CA ASP A 430 -27.65 27.00 16.77
C ASP A 430 -27.46 26.57 15.30
N LEU A 431 -26.84 27.42 14.48
CA LEU A 431 -26.57 27.12 13.07
C LEU A 431 -25.74 25.84 12.92
N GLU A 432 -24.70 25.66 13.74
CA GLU A 432 -23.83 24.49 13.61
C GLU A 432 -24.59 23.23 13.98
N GLU A 433 -25.39 23.26 15.06
CA GLU A 433 -26.25 22.13 15.46
C GLU A 433 -27.29 21.80 14.37
N ALA A 434 -27.81 22.81 13.66
CA ALA A 434 -28.73 22.62 12.54
C ALA A 434 -28.06 21.93 11.34
N LEU A 435 -26.81 22.29 11.03
CA LEU A 435 -26.02 21.67 9.96
C LEU A 435 -25.56 20.25 10.31
N GLU A 436 -25.17 20.02 11.56
CA GLU A 436 -24.81 18.70 12.11
C GLU A 436 -25.98 17.72 12.14
N THR A 437 -27.21 18.23 12.36
CA THR A 437 -28.43 17.41 12.30
C THR A 437 -28.64 16.82 10.89
N GLY A 438 -28.16 17.51 9.87
CA GLY A 438 -28.20 17.09 8.47
C GLY A 438 -29.55 17.25 7.79
N PHE A 439 -29.73 16.50 6.71
CA PHE A 439 -30.93 16.47 5.88
C PHE A 439 -31.19 15.06 5.35
N GLU A 440 -32.39 14.84 4.83
CA GLU A 440 -32.82 13.53 4.33
C GLU A 440 -32.83 13.47 2.80
N VAL A 441 -32.26 12.42 2.24
CA VAL A 441 -32.41 12.08 0.82
C VAL A 441 -33.09 10.72 0.69
N GLN A 442 -33.92 10.59 -0.34
CA GLN A 442 -34.53 9.32 -0.71
C GLN A 442 -33.76 8.70 -1.87
N TRP A 443 -33.33 7.45 -1.77
CA TRP A 443 -32.73 6.75 -2.93
C TRP A 443 -33.81 6.15 -3.83
N LYS A 444 -33.53 6.14 -5.14
CA LYS A 444 -34.48 5.75 -6.20
C LYS A 444 -34.50 4.25 -6.51
N GLU A 445 -33.49 3.48 -6.08
CA GLU A 445 -33.40 2.05 -6.41
C GLU A 445 -34.63 1.28 -5.90
N ASP A 446 -35.34 0.62 -6.81
CA ASP A 446 -36.49 -0.23 -6.50
C ASP A 446 -36.01 -1.59 -6.00
N THR A 447 -36.18 -1.84 -4.71
CA THR A 447 -35.72 -3.08 -4.07
C THR A 447 -36.63 -4.28 -4.33
N GLU A 448 -37.72 -4.13 -5.09
CA GLU A 448 -38.63 -5.23 -5.41
C GLU A 448 -37.95 -6.35 -6.21
N ALA A 449 -37.08 -5.99 -7.18
CA ALA A 449 -36.29 -6.96 -7.93
C ALA A 449 -35.37 -7.77 -7.00
N CYS A 450 -34.71 -7.08 -6.07
CA CYS A 450 -33.87 -7.74 -5.06
C CYS A 450 -34.69 -8.62 -4.11
N ARG A 451 -35.90 -8.18 -3.73
CA ARG A 451 -36.81 -8.97 -2.89
C ARG A 451 -37.20 -10.28 -3.55
N LYS A 452 -37.52 -10.27 -4.85
CA LYS A 452 -37.81 -11.48 -5.64
C LYS A 452 -36.59 -12.40 -5.73
N CYS A 453 -35.43 -11.82 -5.99
CA CYS A 453 -34.17 -12.55 -6.02
C CYS A 453 -33.92 -13.31 -4.71
N ASN A 454 -33.97 -12.60 -3.57
CA ASN A 454 -33.78 -13.20 -2.25
C ASN A 454 -34.85 -14.26 -1.95
N ALA A 455 -36.11 -14.04 -2.34
CA ALA A 455 -37.19 -15.01 -2.16
C ALA A 455 -36.98 -16.31 -2.96
N SER A 456 -36.31 -16.22 -4.11
CA SER A 456 -35.92 -17.37 -4.93
C SER A 456 -34.63 -18.07 -4.47
N GLY A 457 -33.98 -17.56 -3.41
CA GLY A 457 -32.71 -18.08 -2.89
C GLY A 457 -31.47 -17.55 -3.61
N GLY A 458 -31.61 -16.47 -4.40
CA GLY A 458 -30.50 -15.74 -4.99
C GLY A 458 -29.96 -14.63 -4.10
N ALA A 459 -28.91 -13.96 -4.58
CA ALA A 459 -28.27 -12.82 -3.94
C ALA A 459 -28.32 -11.59 -4.86
N CYS A 460 -28.71 -10.45 -4.32
CA CYS A 460 -28.84 -9.22 -5.11
C CYS A 460 -27.48 -8.58 -5.41
N GLY A 461 -27.34 -8.11 -6.64
CA GLY A 461 -26.27 -7.23 -7.09
C GLY A 461 -26.75 -6.21 -8.10
N PHE A 462 -25.80 -5.54 -8.75
CA PHE A 462 -26.10 -4.51 -9.73
C PHE A 462 -25.33 -4.75 -11.02
N ASP A 463 -26.06 -4.82 -12.13
CA ASP A 463 -25.45 -4.88 -13.45
C ASP A 463 -25.27 -3.46 -13.99
N LYS A 464 -24.02 -2.98 -13.94
CA LYS A 464 -23.62 -1.66 -14.44
C LYS A 464 -23.91 -1.48 -15.95
N SER A 465 -23.92 -2.56 -16.72
CA SER A 465 -24.09 -2.52 -18.18
C SER A 465 -25.52 -2.19 -18.57
N ASN A 466 -26.47 -2.72 -17.81
CA ASN A 466 -27.91 -2.55 -18.04
C ASN A 466 -28.56 -1.58 -17.04
N ASN A 467 -27.79 -1.02 -16.11
CA ASN A 467 -28.22 -0.10 -15.07
C ASN A 467 -29.43 -0.62 -14.28
N GLN A 468 -29.37 -1.88 -13.84
CA GLN A 468 -30.47 -2.56 -13.16
C GLN A 468 -29.99 -3.51 -12.05
N THR A 469 -30.87 -3.77 -11.09
CA THR A 469 -30.68 -4.88 -10.14
C THR A 469 -30.49 -6.20 -10.89
N PHE A 470 -29.50 -6.98 -10.50
CA PHE A 470 -29.24 -8.32 -11.03
C PHE A 470 -29.36 -9.37 -9.91
N CYS A 471 -29.87 -10.55 -10.23
CA CYS A 471 -29.95 -11.67 -9.31
C CYS A 471 -28.84 -12.68 -9.55
N TYR A 472 -27.90 -12.81 -8.62
CA TYR A 472 -26.90 -13.88 -8.65
C TYR A 472 -27.48 -15.15 -8.06
N CYS A 473 -27.28 -16.28 -8.75
CA CYS A 473 -27.89 -17.55 -8.38
C CYS A 473 -26.86 -18.58 -7.92
N PRO A 474 -27.24 -19.47 -6.98
CA PRO A 474 -26.38 -20.57 -6.57
C PRO A 474 -26.17 -21.58 -7.69
N SER A 475 -25.10 -22.39 -7.58
CA SER A 475 -24.75 -23.41 -8.57
C SER A 475 -25.93 -24.30 -8.98
N GLY A 476 -26.15 -24.41 -10.29
CA GLY A 476 -27.26 -25.19 -10.87
C GLY A 476 -28.57 -24.41 -11.01
N PHE A 477 -28.58 -23.12 -10.68
CA PHE A 477 -29.68 -22.20 -10.93
C PHE A 477 -29.23 -21.04 -11.83
N GLU A 478 -30.13 -20.56 -12.68
CA GLU A 478 -29.92 -19.42 -13.58
C GLU A 478 -30.90 -18.30 -13.24
N SER A 479 -30.46 -17.06 -13.41
CA SER A 479 -31.34 -15.90 -13.25
C SER A 479 -32.19 -15.69 -14.49
N SER A 480 -33.49 -15.51 -14.29
CA SER A 480 -34.41 -15.11 -15.36
C SER A 480 -34.28 -13.59 -15.59
N PRO A 481 -33.94 -13.13 -16.81
CA PRO A 481 -33.81 -11.70 -17.14
C PRO A 481 -35.10 -10.91 -16.90
N ASP A 482 -36.27 -11.56 -17.02
CA ASP A 482 -37.57 -10.91 -16.92
C ASP A 482 -38.16 -10.91 -15.50
N SER A 483 -37.74 -11.85 -14.64
CA SER A 483 -38.33 -12.01 -13.29
C SER A 483 -37.39 -11.74 -12.12
N ASN A 484 -36.07 -11.62 -12.36
CA ASN A 484 -35.05 -11.45 -11.32
C ASN A 484 -35.13 -12.52 -10.22
N GLU A 485 -35.38 -13.76 -10.64
CA GLU A 485 -35.49 -14.94 -9.77
C GLU A 485 -34.57 -16.05 -10.28
N CYS A 486 -34.12 -16.89 -9.36
CA CYS A 486 -33.33 -18.08 -9.63
C CYS A 486 -34.22 -19.28 -9.98
N HIS A 487 -33.97 -19.87 -11.15
CA HIS A 487 -34.67 -21.06 -11.64
C HIS A 487 -33.68 -22.20 -11.85
N ARG A 488 -34.10 -23.45 -11.65
CA ARG A 488 -33.23 -24.62 -11.85
C ARG A 488 -32.84 -24.72 -13.33
N SER A 489 -31.53 -24.75 -13.61
CA SER A 489 -31.02 -24.92 -14.97
C SER A 489 -31.39 -26.33 -15.49
N LEU A 490 -32.01 -26.40 -16.67
CA LEU A 490 -32.49 -27.65 -17.27
C LEU A 490 -31.38 -28.43 -18.01
N LEU A 491 -30.11 -27.98 -17.93
CA LEU A 491 -28.98 -28.65 -18.56
C LEU A 491 -28.30 -29.66 -17.62
N PRO A 492 -27.92 -30.86 -18.11
CA PRO A 492 -27.35 -31.90 -17.28
C PRO A 492 -25.91 -31.54 -16.83
N PRO A 493 -25.54 -31.77 -15.55
CA PRO A 493 -24.21 -31.47 -15.06
C PRO A 493 -23.14 -32.42 -15.63
N SER A 494 -21.98 -31.87 -15.98
CA SER A 494 -20.78 -32.63 -16.35
C SER A 494 -20.13 -33.29 -15.11
N PRO A 495 -19.43 -34.43 -15.27
CA PRO A 495 -19.05 -35.27 -14.13
C PRO A 495 -17.79 -34.79 -13.41
N THR A 496 -17.90 -34.53 -12.11
CA THR A 496 -16.78 -34.31 -11.19
C THR A 496 -16.24 -35.64 -10.67
N ASN A 497 -14.94 -35.90 -10.88
CA ASN A 497 -14.21 -37.03 -10.31
C ASN A 497 -14.00 -36.85 -8.80
N THR A 498 -14.61 -37.73 -7.99
CA THR A 498 -14.33 -37.87 -6.56
C THR A 498 -13.33 -39.00 -6.31
N GLY A 499 -12.11 -38.64 -5.94
CA GLY A 499 -11.06 -39.56 -5.50
C GLY A 499 -11.23 -39.93 -4.02
N ASN A 500 -11.38 -41.23 -3.79
CA ASN A 500 -11.68 -41.91 -2.53
C ASN A 500 -10.45 -41.96 -1.59
N ASN A 501 -10.58 -41.54 -0.31
CA ASN A 501 -9.54 -41.71 0.70
C ASN A 501 -9.93 -42.79 1.73
N ASN A 502 -9.17 -43.88 1.73
CA ASN A 502 -9.22 -44.94 2.75
C ASN A 502 -8.42 -44.54 3.99
N THR A 503 -9.01 -44.74 5.17
CA THR A 503 -8.37 -44.66 6.48
C THR A 503 -7.98 -46.05 6.99
N ARG A 504 -6.80 -46.16 7.62
CA ARG A 504 -6.32 -47.15 8.61
C ARG A 504 -4.89 -46.67 8.96
N GLY A 505 -4.45 -46.41 10.18
CA GLY A 505 -4.75 -46.99 11.48
C GLY A 505 -3.51 -47.74 11.97
N GLY A 506 -2.82 -47.25 13.02
CA GLY A 506 -2.02 -48.10 13.91
C GLY A 506 -0.58 -47.71 14.26
N SER A 507 -0.42 -47.31 15.52
CA SER A 507 0.57 -47.79 16.51
C SER A 507 1.95 -47.12 16.66
N LYS A 508 2.22 -46.70 17.91
CA LYS A 508 3.47 -46.14 18.44
C LYS A 508 4.24 -47.24 19.18
N SER A 509 5.58 -47.26 19.06
CA SER A 509 6.45 -48.06 19.94
C SER A 509 7.54 -47.19 20.58
N LYS A 510 7.79 -47.42 21.88
CA LYS A 510 8.74 -46.72 22.74
C LYS A 510 10.08 -47.48 22.80
N LEU A 511 11.20 -46.74 22.81
CA LEU A 511 12.56 -47.28 22.96
C LEU A 511 13.08 -47.04 24.39
N LYS A 512 13.69 -48.05 25.02
CA LYS A 512 14.31 -47.99 26.37
C LYS A 512 15.84 -47.91 26.25
N LEU A 513 16.48 -47.14 27.13
CA LEU A 513 17.93 -46.94 27.25
C LEU A 513 18.43 -47.52 28.60
N THR A 514 19.61 -48.14 28.62
CA THR A 514 20.35 -48.54 29.84
C THR A 514 21.78 -47.98 29.82
N PRO A 515 22.37 -47.58 30.96
CA PRO A 515 23.72 -47.00 31.01
C PRO A 515 24.80 -48.01 31.43
N ILE A 516 26.04 -47.80 30.97
CA ILE A 516 27.25 -48.43 31.51
C ILE A 516 28.17 -47.32 32.02
N ILE A 517 28.58 -47.45 33.29
CA ILE A 517 29.57 -46.60 33.99
C ILE A 517 30.87 -47.40 34.11
N ILE A 518 32.02 -46.84 33.73
CA ILE A 518 33.33 -47.17 34.29
C ILE A 518 34.15 -45.88 34.48
N GLY A 519 34.67 -45.68 35.71
CA GLY A 519 35.49 -44.56 36.18
C GLY A 519 36.91 -44.54 35.58
N SER A 520 37.52 -43.36 35.42
CA SER A 520 38.24 -42.53 36.41
C SER A 520 39.75 -42.81 36.41
N VAL A 521 40.51 -41.73 36.17
CA VAL A 521 41.84 -41.35 36.72
C VAL A 521 42.54 -40.52 35.65
N PHE A 522 42.41 -39.19 35.75
CA PHE A 522 43.41 -38.17 35.43
C PHE A 522 42.86 -36.81 35.91
N GLY A 523 42.63 -36.70 37.23
CA GLY A 523 41.77 -35.67 37.82
C GLY A 523 42.33 -34.26 37.96
N VAL A 524 43.55 -33.95 37.50
CA VAL A 524 44.11 -32.59 37.68
C VAL A 524 44.77 -32.06 36.40
N VAL A 525 45.54 -32.89 35.69
CA VAL A 525 46.10 -32.55 34.38
C VAL A 525 44.99 -32.49 33.32
N SER A 526 44.03 -33.42 33.35
CA SER A 526 42.87 -33.37 32.45
C SER A 526 41.95 -32.21 32.77
N ILE A 527 41.77 -31.83 34.04
CA ILE A 527 40.93 -30.68 34.38
C ILE A 527 41.60 -29.38 33.90
N SER A 528 42.92 -29.24 34.03
CA SER A 528 43.65 -28.08 33.52
C SER A 528 43.66 -28.00 31.99
N THR A 529 43.89 -29.12 31.30
CA THR A 529 43.85 -29.17 29.82
C THR A 529 42.42 -29.04 29.30
N ILE A 530 41.42 -29.66 29.92
CA ILE A 530 39.99 -29.48 29.60
C ILE A 530 39.57 -28.05 29.91
N CYS A 531 40.01 -27.43 31.00
CA CYS A 531 39.71 -26.02 31.30
C CYS A 531 40.37 -25.10 30.26
N PHE A 532 41.60 -25.37 29.85
CA PHE A 532 42.28 -24.62 28.80
C PHE A 532 41.61 -24.80 27.43
N ILE A 533 41.19 -26.03 27.09
CA ILE A 533 40.42 -26.34 25.89
C ILE A 533 39.05 -25.67 25.96
N VAL A 534 38.34 -25.71 27.09
CA VAL A 534 37.04 -25.05 27.30
C VAL A 534 37.19 -23.53 27.24
N LEU A 535 38.26 -22.92 27.76
CA LEU A 535 38.52 -21.49 27.63
C LEU A 535 38.88 -21.10 26.19
N ARG A 536 39.63 -21.94 25.47
CA ARG A 536 39.92 -21.77 24.03
C ARG A 536 38.69 -21.99 23.16
N PHE A 537 37.83 -22.96 23.49
CA PHE A 537 36.56 -23.23 22.80
C PHE A 537 35.53 -22.16 23.12
N LYS A 538 35.41 -21.69 24.37
CA LYS A 538 34.60 -20.51 24.74
C LYS A 538 35.11 -19.27 24.03
N GLY A 539 36.42 -19.05 23.97
CA GLY A 539 37.02 -17.94 23.21
C GLY A 539 36.75 -18.02 21.71
N LYS A 540 36.85 -19.21 21.09
CA LYS A 540 36.48 -19.44 19.68
C LYS A 540 34.98 -19.33 19.44
N LEU A 541 34.14 -19.80 20.35
CA LEU A 541 32.68 -19.70 20.27
C LEU A 541 32.23 -18.24 20.42
N ILE A 542 32.80 -17.49 21.37
CA ILE A 542 32.55 -16.05 21.55
C ILE A 542 33.09 -15.27 20.34
N SER A 543 34.27 -15.62 19.83
CA SER A 543 34.84 -14.99 18.63
C SER A 543 33.97 -15.24 17.39
N ASN A 544 33.54 -16.48 17.16
CA ASN A 544 32.64 -16.83 16.07
C ASN A 544 31.27 -16.17 16.24
N TYR A 545 30.74 -16.10 17.47
CA TYR A 545 29.50 -15.38 17.78
C TYR A 545 29.62 -13.88 17.54
N LEU A 546 30.72 -13.23 17.96
CA LEU A 546 30.99 -11.81 17.72
C LEU A 546 31.25 -11.52 16.23
N ARG A 547 31.85 -12.45 15.50
CA ARG A 547 32.08 -12.37 14.05
C ARG A 547 30.76 -12.53 13.30
N GLN A 548 29.94 -13.51 13.66
CA GLN A 548 28.61 -13.71 13.08
C GLN A 548 27.70 -12.51 13.37
N ARG A 549 27.77 -11.94 14.57
CA ARG A 549 27.02 -10.73 14.93
C ARG A 549 27.52 -9.48 14.17
N LYS A 550 28.83 -9.32 13.97
CA LYS A 550 29.37 -8.24 13.13
C LYS A 550 28.96 -8.41 11.66
N MET A 551 29.04 -9.63 11.12
CA MET A 551 28.57 -9.93 9.76
C MET A 551 27.07 -9.67 9.61
N ASN A 552 26.26 -9.90 10.66
CA ASN A 552 24.84 -9.59 10.66
C ASN A 552 24.56 -8.08 10.69
N ASP A 553 25.27 -7.32 11.53
CA ASP A 553 25.16 -5.86 11.55
C ASP A 553 25.62 -5.24 10.22
N ASP A 554 26.72 -5.75 9.64
CA ASP A 554 27.22 -5.31 8.33
C ASP A 554 26.21 -5.68 7.22
N ALA A 555 25.65 -6.89 7.21
CA ALA A 555 24.64 -7.30 6.24
C ALA A 555 23.37 -6.43 6.30
N ARG A 556 22.85 -6.14 7.51
CA ARG A 556 21.69 -5.25 7.72
C ARG A 556 21.93 -3.83 7.18
N ILE A 557 23.16 -3.35 7.26
CA ILE A 557 23.50 -2.01 6.78
C ILE A 557 23.80 -2.01 5.28
N GLU A 558 24.43 -3.05 4.74
CA GLU A 558 24.58 -3.21 3.30
C GLU A 558 23.23 -3.39 2.61
N GLU A 559 22.30 -4.11 3.23
CA GLU A 559 20.89 -4.21 2.80
C GLU A 559 20.22 -2.84 2.82
N PHE A 560 20.35 -2.06 3.90
CA PHE A 560 19.89 -0.67 3.96
C PHE A 560 20.51 0.22 2.87
N ILE A 561 21.83 0.19 2.66
CA ILE A 561 22.51 0.99 1.62
C ILE A 561 22.06 0.56 0.21
N THR A 562 21.86 -0.75 -0.02
CA THR A 562 21.42 -1.29 -1.31
C THR A 562 19.95 -0.94 -1.60
N LYS A 563 19.08 -0.96 -0.59
CA LYS A 563 17.66 -0.56 -0.67
C LYS A 563 17.46 0.91 -1.09
N PHE A 564 18.33 1.81 -0.63
CA PHE A 564 18.21 3.26 -0.88
C PHE A 564 19.15 3.79 -1.98
N GLY A 565 20.06 2.95 -2.50
CA GLY A 565 20.95 3.30 -3.60
C GLY A 565 21.75 4.59 -3.33
N HIS A 566 21.71 5.52 -4.28
CA HIS A 566 22.41 6.81 -4.18
C HIS A 566 21.87 7.76 -3.08
N PHE A 567 20.68 7.49 -2.52
CA PHE A 567 20.05 8.32 -1.48
C PHE A 567 20.38 7.88 -0.05
N ALA A 568 21.14 6.79 0.15
CA ALA A 568 21.54 6.34 1.47
C ALA A 568 22.52 7.35 2.14
N PRO A 569 22.27 7.82 3.37
CA PRO A 569 23.24 8.63 4.10
C PRO A 569 24.55 7.86 4.29
N LYS A 570 25.68 8.56 4.20
CA LYS A 570 26.98 7.90 4.23
C LYS A 570 27.22 7.18 5.56
N ARG A 571 27.60 5.90 5.48
CA ARG A 571 28.04 5.11 6.63
C ARG A 571 29.46 5.49 7.04
N TYR A 572 29.65 5.75 8.33
CA TYR A 572 30.95 5.97 8.96
C TYR A 572 31.23 4.88 10.00
N SER A 573 32.50 4.47 10.07
CA SER A 573 32.98 3.61 11.16
C SER A 573 33.15 4.39 12.46
N TYR A 574 33.12 3.69 13.59
CA TYR A 574 33.32 4.33 14.90
C TYR A 574 34.69 5.04 15.01
N GLU A 575 35.74 4.50 14.37
CA GLU A 575 37.05 5.16 14.34
C GLU A 575 37.05 6.44 13.50
N GLU A 576 36.27 6.49 12.41
CA GLU A 576 36.06 7.72 11.66
C GLU A 576 35.28 8.75 12.48
N ILE A 577 34.28 8.32 13.25
CA ILE A 577 33.54 9.18 14.19
C ILE A 577 34.49 9.79 15.23
N LYS A 578 35.32 8.95 15.84
CA LYS A 578 36.31 9.39 16.82
C LYS A 578 37.35 10.34 16.21
N LYS A 579 37.73 10.13 14.95
CA LYS A 579 38.64 11.02 14.22
C LYS A 579 37.97 12.36 13.89
N MET A 580 36.76 12.35 13.33
CA MET A 580 36.06 13.59 12.93
C MET A 580 35.72 14.48 14.13
N THR A 581 35.46 13.88 15.29
CA THR A 581 35.15 14.60 16.53
C THR A 581 36.38 14.95 17.38
N ASN A 582 37.60 14.69 16.86
CA ASN A 582 38.84 14.84 17.62
C ASN A 582 38.77 14.17 19.01
N LYS A 583 38.39 12.90 19.05
CA LYS A 583 38.14 12.11 20.27
C LYS A 583 37.08 12.72 21.18
N PHE A 584 36.01 13.26 20.60
CA PHE A 584 34.86 13.85 21.32
C PHE A 584 35.22 15.06 22.19
N ASN A 585 36.20 15.86 21.76
CA ASN A 585 36.75 16.95 22.59
C ASN A 585 35.87 18.20 22.65
N ASP A 586 35.09 18.48 21.60
CA ASP A 586 34.26 19.69 21.50
C ASP A 586 32.78 19.32 21.61
N LYS A 587 32.24 19.41 22.82
CA LYS A 587 30.86 19.02 23.12
C LYS A 587 29.92 20.22 22.95
N LEU A 588 28.94 20.07 22.05
CA LEU A 588 27.94 21.09 21.73
C LEU A 588 26.74 21.07 22.67
N GLY A 589 26.36 19.88 23.15
CA GLY A 589 25.21 19.71 24.04
C GLY A 589 25.00 18.26 24.52
N GLN A 590 24.08 18.08 25.45
CA GLN A 590 23.66 16.76 25.95
C GLN A 590 22.18 16.79 26.33
N GLY A 591 21.45 15.72 26.02
CA GLY A 591 20.05 15.52 26.40
C GLY A 591 19.75 14.05 26.71
N GLY A 592 18.46 13.71 26.89
CA GLY A 592 18.03 12.35 27.25
C GLY A 592 18.37 11.27 26.22
N PHE A 593 18.61 11.67 24.97
CA PHE A 593 18.91 10.77 23.86
C PHE A 593 20.41 10.64 23.53
N GLY A 594 21.28 11.37 24.23
CA GLY A 594 22.72 11.29 23.99
C GLY A 594 23.46 12.63 24.07
N SER A 595 24.71 12.63 23.60
CA SER A 595 25.59 13.82 23.57
C SER A 595 25.90 14.22 22.13
N VAL A 596 25.94 15.53 21.87
CA VAL A 596 26.26 16.09 20.56
C VAL A 596 27.64 16.72 20.59
N TYR A 597 28.49 16.38 19.63
CA TYR A 597 29.85 16.88 19.50
C TYR A 597 30.05 17.58 18.16
N LYS A 598 30.92 18.58 18.14
CA LYS A 598 31.37 19.20 16.90
C LYS A 598 32.34 18.26 16.20
N GLY A 599 32.14 18.07 14.90
CA GLY A 599 33.03 17.29 14.06
C GLY A 599 33.45 18.03 12.80
N LYS A 600 34.44 17.47 12.12
CA LYS A 600 34.91 17.93 10.81
C LYS A 600 35.11 16.73 9.88
N LEU A 601 34.42 16.73 8.75
CA LEU A 601 34.59 15.72 7.69
C LEU A 601 35.96 15.89 7.00
N SER A 602 36.38 14.87 6.23
CA SER A 602 37.67 14.87 5.53
C SER A 602 37.83 16.01 4.52
N ASN A 603 36.74 16.47 3.92
CA ASN A 603 36.69 17.64 3.02
C ASN A 603 36.70 18.99 3.77
N GLY A 604 36.69 18.96 5.09
CA GLY A 604 36.70 20.15 5.94
C GLY A 604 35.32 20.70 6.32
N HIS A 605 34.23 20.11 5.83
CA HIS A 605 32.86 20.47 6.20
C HIS A 605 32.61 20.16 7.68
N LEU A 606 32.13 21.17 8.43
CA LEU A 606 31.75 21.03 9.83
C LEU A 606 30.44 20.26 9.98
N VAL A 607 30.37 19.39 10.99
CA VAL A 607 29.20 18.55 11.27
C VAL A 607 28.87 18.53 12.75
N ALA A 608 27.62 18.21 13.08
CA ALA A 608 27.17 17.90 14.43
C ALA A 608 26.98 16.38 14.57
N VAL A 609 27.76 15.75 15.45
CA VAL A 609 27.73 14.31 15.67
C VAL A 609 26.95 14.02 16.95
N LYS A 610 25.72 13.53 16.81
CA LYS A 610 24.88 13.08 17.91
C LYS A 610 25.19 11.63 18.23
N PHE A 611 25.91 11.40 19.33
CA PHE A 611 26.23 10.08 19.84
C PHE A 611 25.13 9.63 20.80
N LEU A 612 24.45 8.53 20.48
CA LEU A 612 23.32 8.04 21.27
C LEU A 612 23.79 7.26 22.50
N SER A 613 23.06 7.38 23.60
CA SER A 613 23.30 6.58 24.81
C SER A 613 23.08 5.08 24.54
N GLU A 614 23.80 4.20 25.26
CA GLU A 614 23.72 2.74 25.04
C GLU A 614 22.29 2.22 25.24
N THR A 615 21.59 1.92 24.14
CA THR A 615 20.25 1.31 24.17
C THR A 615 20.35 -0.20 24.32
N LYS A 616 19.50 -0.82 25.15
CA LYS A 616 19.45 -2.29 25.33
C LYS A 616 18.85 -3.07 24.14
N GLY A 617 18.37 -2.38 23.10
CA GLY A 617 17.71 -2.98 21.92
C GLY A 617 18.64 -3.37 20.76
N ASN A 618 18.11 -4.20 19.85
CA ASN A 618 18.73 -4.69 18.60
C ASN A 618 19.05 -3.58 17.56
N GLY A 619 18.60 -2.35 17.82
CA GLY A 619 18.85 -1.18 16.98
C GLY A 619 17.88 -0.97 15.85
N GLU A 620 16.72 -1.64 15.87
CA GLU A 620 15.63 -1.40 14.91
C GLU A 620 15.09 0.04 15.01
N ASP A 621 14.79 0.55 16.21
CA ASP A 621 14.36 1.95 16.39
C ASP A 621 15.35 2.96 15.80
N PHE A 622 16.66 2.68 15.92
CA PHE A 622 17.69 3.53 15.35
C PHE A 622 17.70 3.48 13.83
N MET A 623 17.57 2.29 13.24
CA MET A 623 17.54 2.16 11.78
C MET A 623 16.24 2.73 11.19
N ASN A 624 15.12 2.65 11.92
CA ASN A 624 13.87 3.32 11.56
C ASN A 624 14.02 4.85 11.61
N GLU A 625 14.70 5.41 12.61
CA GLU A 625 15.03 6.85 12.68
C GLU A 625 15.95 7.27 11.53
N VAL A 626 16.99 6.48 11.21
CA VAL A 626 17.86 6.74 10.06
C VAL A 626 17.06 6.66 8.75
N ALA A 627 16.14 5.69 8.60
CA ALA A 627 15.33 5.50 7.40
C ALA A 627 14.27 6.59 7.19
N SER A 628 13.67 7.08 8.27
CA SER A 628 12.66 8.15 8.19
C SER A 628 13.33 9.47 7.89
N ILE A 629 14.41 9.82 8.59
CA ILE A 629 15.07 11.12 8.44
C ILE A 629 16.01 11.19 7.22
N SER A 630 16.49 10.06 6.69
CA SER A 630 17.27 10.05 5.44
C SER A 630 16.48 10.55 4.24
N ARG A 631 15.15 10.43 4.28
CA ARG A 631 14.23 10.86 3.22
C ARG A 631 13.70 12.27 3.43
N THR A 632 13.98 12.88 4.59
CA THR A 632 13.55 14.25 4.86
C THR A 632 14.47 15.23 4.17
N SER A 633 13.91 16.04 3.27
CA SER A 633 14.62 17.13 2.60
C SER A 633 13.72 18.35 2.58
N HIS A 634 13.91 19.22 3.57
CA HIS A 634 13.10 20.40 3.76
C HIS A 634 13.93 21.52 4.38
N VAL A 635 13.71 22.77 3.95
CA VAL A 635 14.50 23.95 4.39
C VAL A 635 14.44 24.20 5.90
N ASN A 636 13.40 23.70 6.58
CA ASN A 636 13.21 23.83 8.03
C ASN A 636 13.54 22.55 8.82
N ILE A 637 14.19 21.55 8.21
CA ILE A 637 14.62 20.32 8.87
C ILE A 637 16.13 20.14 8.66
N VAL A 638 16.85 19.83 9.74
CA VAL A 638 18.31 19.68 9.68
C VAL A 638 18.67 18.39 8.94
N THR A 639 19.51 18.51 7.91
CA THR A 639 19.85 17.41 7.01
C THR A 639 20.74 16.37 7.69
N LEU A 640 20.37 15.09 7.57
CA LEU A 640 21.21 13.96 7.97
C LEU A 640 22.24 13.66 6.86
N LEU A 641 23.52 13.83 7.16
CA LEU A 641 24.63 13.61 6.22
C LEU A 641 25.19 12.18 6.28
N GLY A 642 24.95 11.47 7.38
CA GLY A 642 25.45 10.13 7.57
C GLY A 642 25.15 9.56 8.94
N PHE A 643 25.55 8.31 9.14
CA PHE A 643 25.34 7.59 10.38
C PHE A 643 26.49 6.62 10.69
N CYS A 644 26.59 6.23 11.96
CA CYS A 644 27.44 5.14 12.42
C CYS A 644 26.55 4.11 13.12
N PHE A 645 26.65 2.86 12.69
CA PHE A 645 26.01 1.73 13.36
C PHE A 645 27.04 0.62 13.56
N GLU A 646 27.60 0.55 14.77
CA GLU A 646 28.53 -0.51 15.17
C GLU A 646 28.17 -1.00 16.58
N ARG A 647 27.41 -2.09 16.69
CA ARG A 647 27.00 -2.68 17.98
C ARG A 647 26.24 -1.69 18.88
N SER A 648 26.84 -1.28 20.00
CA SER A 648 26.32 -0.26 20.92
C SER A 648 26.80 1.15 20.61
N LYS A 649 27.66 1.33 19.60
CA LYS A 649 28.20 2.62 19.18
C LYS A 649 27.39 3.12 18.00
N ARG A 650 26.42 3.97 18.30
CA ARG A 650 25.47 4.53 17.34
C ARG A 650 25.56 6.05 17.32
N ALA A 651 25.70 6.63 16.14
CA ALA A 651 25.79 8.07 15.98
C ALA A 651 25.09 8.53 14.71
N LEU A 652 24.53 9.74 14.76
CA LEU A 652 23.95 10.45 13.63
C LEU A 652 24.82 11.68 13.34
N ILE A 653 25.06 11.96 12.06
CA ILE A 653 25.93 13.04 11.60
C ILE A 653 25.05 14.02 10.83
N TYR A 654 24.81 15.17 11.43
CA TYR A 654 24.02 16.26 10.86
C TYR A 654 24.91 17.38 10.35
N GLU A 655 24.38 18.23 9.50
CA GLU A 655 25.00 19.51 9.20
C GLU A 655 25.17 20.37 10.48
N PHE A 656 26.26 21.14 10.52
CA PHE A 656 26.55 21.97 11.69
C PHE A 656 25.83 23.32 11.62
N MET A 657 24.98 23.59 12.61
CA MET A 657 24.27 24.87 12.74
C MET A 657 25.10 25.89 13.54
N PRO A 658 25.69 26.93 12.91
CA PRO A 658 26.70 27.78 13.55
C PRO A 658 26.14 28.70 14.65
N LYS A 659 24.85 29.05 14.58
CA LYS A 659 24.19 29.89 15.60
C LYS A 659 23.78 29.12 16.86
N GLY A 660 23.92 27.79 16.86
CA GLY A 660 23.52 26.95 17.98
C GLY A 660 22.00 26.83 18.13
N SER A 661 21.57 26.31 19.28
CA SER A 661 20.19 25.97 19.57
C SER A 661 19.37 27.18 20.04
N LEU A 662 18.08 27.18 19.71
CA LEU A 662 17.15 28.29 19.96
C LEU A 662 16.94 28.59 21.46
N ASP A 663 17.07 27.59 22.33
CA ASP A 663 16.96 27.75 23.79
C ASP A 663 17.94 28.80 24.33
N LYS A 664 19.13 28.92 23.71
CA LYS A 664 20.15 29.91 24.07
C LYS A 664 19.76 31.35 23.74
N PHE A 665 18.73 31.55 22.92
CA PHE A 665 18.21 32.87 22.56
C PHE A 665 16.89 33.19 23.28
N ILE A 666 16.13 32.15 23.66
CA ILE A 666 14.86 32.29 24.41
C ILE A 666 15.12 32.45 25.90
N TYR A 667 16.04 31.67 26.48
CA TYR A 667 16.24 31.59 27.94
C TYR A 667 17.49 32.30 28.45
N SER A 668 18.25 33.00 27.60
CA SER A 668 19.45 33.75 28.00
C SER A 668 19.09 35.02 28.76
N GLN A 669 18.71 34.89 30.02
CA GLN A 669 18.81 35.97 31.01
C GLN A 669 20.05 35.73 31.88
N GLY A 670 21.08 36.56 31.69
CA GLY A 670 22.15 36.72 32.68
C GLY A 670 23.42 35.87 32.47
N SER A 671 24.30 36.28 31.57
CA SER A 671 25.77 36.33 31.80
C SER A 671 26.46 36.90 30.56
N ASP A 672 27.59 37.56 30.79
CA ASP A 672 28.15 38.67 30.04
C ASP A 672 28.23 38.60 28.51
N ASN A 673 27.97 39.78 27.94
CA ASN A 673 28.25 40.28 26.60
C ASN A 673 27.29 39.92 25.44
N GLN A 674 26.52 40.97 25.11
CA GLN A 674 25.63 41.22 23.97
C GLN A 674 24.26 40.53 23.99
N SER A 675 23.25 41.38 24.03
CA SER A 675 21.84 41.15 23.73
C SER A 675 21.66 40.26 22.49
N ARG A 676 21.51 38.95 22.71
CA ARG A 676 21.07 38.00 21.68
C ARG A 676 19.57 37.78 21.76
N GLN A 677 18.81 38.81 22.10
CA GLN A 677 17.36 38.73 22.10
C GLN A 677 16.90 38.84 20.65
N LEU A 678 16.23 37.81 20.15
CA LEU A 678 15.73 37.78 18.78
C LEU A 678 14.60 38.80 18.65
N GLU A 679 14.58 39.55 17.54
CA GLU A 679 13.46 40.45 17.23
C GLU A 679 12.17 39.63 17.07
N TRP A 680 11.03 40.24 17.40
CA TRP A 680 9.72 39.58 17.28
C TRP A 680 9.44 39.02 15.89
N ILE A 681 9.88 39.73 14.85
CA ILE A 681 9.76 39.26 13.47
C ILE A 681 10.59 37.99 13.24
N THR A 682 11.81 37.95 13.77
CA THR A 682 12.66 36.76 13.68
C THR A 682 12.07 35.58 14.47
N LEU A 683 11.46 35.84 15.64
CA LEU A 683 10.76 34.81 16.41
C LEU A 683 9.53 34.26 15.67
N TYR A 684 8.77 35.14 15.01
CA TYR A 684 7.65 34.75 14.15
C TYR A 684 8.13 33.88 12.99
N ASP A 685 9.19 34.29 12.29
CA ASP A 685 9.76 33.51 11.17
C ASP A 685 10.27 32.14 11.63
N ILE A 686 10.86 32.06 12.83
CA ILE A 686 11.28 30.79 13.44
C ILE A 686 10.06 29.92 13.74
N ALA A 687 9.01 30.47 14.34
CA ALA A 687 7.79 29.71 14.66
C ALA A 687 7.10 29.19 13.38
N LEU A 688 7.00 30.03 12.35
CA LEU A 688 6.47 29.66 11.04
C LEU A 688 7.33 28.57 10.38
N GLY A 689 8.65 28.69 10.45
CA GLY A 689 9.57 27.66 9.96
C GLY A 689 9.40 26.32 10.70
N ILE A 690 9.23 26.35 12.02
CA ILE A 690 8.93 25.14 12.82
C ILE A 690 7.61 24.52 12.36
N ALA A 691 6.55 25.31 12.17
CA ALA A 691 5.26 24.82 11.72
C ALA A 691 5.34 24.14 10.35
N ARG A 692 6.01 24.77 9.37
CA ARG A 692 6.25 24.18 8.04
C ARG A 692 7.07 22.90 8.10
N GLY A 693 8.09 22.87 8.97
CA GLY A 693 8.88 21.66 9.19
C GLY A 693 8.06 20.52 9.79
N LEU A 694 7.12 20.82 10.69
CA LEU A 694 6.23 19.81 11.29
C LEU A 694 5.14 19.35 10.32
N GLU A 695 4.56 20.27 9.54
CA GLU A 695 3.62 19.95 8.45
C GLU A 695 4.24 18.99 7.44
N TYR A 696 5.52 19.17 7.10
CA TYR A 696 6.24 18.25 6.22
C TYR A 696 6.49 16.86 6.84
N LEU A 697 6.62 16.78 8.17
CA LEU A 697 6.90 15.52 8.88
C LEU A 697 5.65 14.70 9.19
N HIS A 698 4.47 15.30 9.12
CA HIS A 698 3.16 14.69 9.41
C HIS A 698 2.48 14.28 8.10
#